data_AF-A0A6N7FIP0-F1
#
_entry.id   AF-A0A6N7FIP0-F1
#
_cell.length_a   1.000
_cell.length_b   1.000
_cell.length_c   1.000
_cell.angle_alpha   90.00
_cell.angle_beta   90.00
_cell.angle_gamma   90.00
#
_symmetry.space_group_name_H-M   'P 1'
#
loop_
_entity.id
_entity.type
_entity.pdbx_description
1 polymer ?
#
loop_
_entity_poly.entity_id
_entity_poly.type
_entity_poly.pdbx_seq_one_letter_code
_entity_poly.pdbx_strand_id
1 'polypeptide(L)'
;MTSSRVTVLVVHPRADEVVRRALEGLERLAVARLIRPLWVVDAGDGPQPTLRCWRVGADGPQEGGPLLDRLAEQHRVEVAHVVTVASSALPLSDVPALAGAAIHVTDQLERHRPPSAVVVEARVLALTDLDRPTPLVELFTPRAQANVVLLPEDRPSDEAFSMPLSAERPEVFAGHVAVGVATQAGLWQGMPEAPIEDGAPGVTGSGDAKVMVARSFARVAVGPPLPVDEALTSMRPLPVPPGCDVSYNPSRDVTRWADAVLARLPGLRFEQPPARPDEREAVDVRTAAGRIGRETGRYLAGIPRQLRTSVLSDLEHLAGESINAAIGEDAKLTTVWAGMDPAPGSQTSGPGTVAEFESAVAHRREEIDGSRVSRAEWGELVDNALALVDGGPAPAVAPPTEEGRRLVVSDPTVFGPDPSSGAAAVRQQLTSGDDGGETLLGRVASSVRAQWQAAEGAATAAMADFRRAREVLDRRPSPLLGALNWVMATLFVGLVATGAVLSGLAEAAGLLEWDEDQRTVAWLALSGVALMSALACAVPVLKGPRVGGQSILGKARVELGVLFGVLVLLAAAAQDAVVLAPPPIGAVRVGEVLLTSLFGAALLALAALCHGRGGRRGPTAAKAVGAILLVHVTLSGVGGVVRQNSWYADMSSGDRRQQLLLWAGGLLVAVLATLVTIAWLRVGERLRLGGAAARLRWAEQAALSCAGQAERLGIAHGQLVATATALNRLVWLPFGPPVTAEDRRAPELEELAGAMSLRISRFELSEHGRDALLARIRREVAKPGWLQHQYGAAVELFRPELAHRTGRDVETLAHLHPERDPSIEPSEDAPGHGPESSRWALARMLHEGTFDRALRERVSDVASGQVFGLYFERDDRQRGGDEALETIQELGGELVRGRAPQLPASFFRRMPLPVADDPRARFCPRVWWPSKVVPAPQGLPDVAVHESEPVDAGAAGLILAFVRSDWTMPFASSDLPLSEFPAPAVATNGHAPFDEHVM
;
A
#
# COMPACT_ATOMS: atom_id res chain seq x y z
N MET A 1 25.15 26.36 5.93
CA MET A 1 25.38 26.79 4.54
C MET A 1 26.84 27.17 4.43
N THR A 2 27.67 26.28 3.90
CA THR A 2 29.12 26.50 3.77
C THR A 2 29.39 27.26 2.47
N SER A 3 30.06 28.41 2.55
CA SER A 3 30.57 29.13 1.37
C SER A 3 31.48 28.20 0.56
N SER A 4 31.26 28.05 -0.74
CA SER A 4 32.16 27.26 -1.60
C SER A 4 33.37 28.11 -1.99
N ARG A 5 34.40 28.05 -1.13
CA ARG A 5 35.73 28.56 -1.44
C ARG A 5 36.54 27.50 -2.17
N VAL A 6 37.32 27.93 -3.15
CA VAL A 6 38.24 27.06 -3.88
C VAL A 6 39.64 27.66 -3.83
N THR A 7 40.64 26.83 -3.54
CA THR A 7 42.05 27.25 -3.52
C THR A 7 42.79 26.61 -4.68
N VAL A 8 43.49 27.43 -5.46
CA VAL A 8 44.39 27.03 -6.54
C VAL A 8 45.80 27.41 -6.14
N LEU A 9 46.65 26.41 -5.96
CA LEU A 9 48.05 26.54 -5.58
C LEU A 9 48.92 26.53 -6.84
N VAL A 10 49.66 27.62 -7.09
CA VAL A 10 50.58 27.73 -8.23
C VAL A 10 52.01 27.55 -7.72
N VAL A 11 52.68 26.51 -8.21
CA VAL A 11 53.97 26.04 -7.68
C VAL A 11 54.91 25.61 -8.80
N HIS A 12 56.20 25.54 -8.51
CA HIS A 12 57.21 24.98 -9.43
C HIS A 12 57.90 23.75 -8.83
N PRO A 13 57.15 22.65 -8.56
CA PRO A 13 57.62 21.50 -7.78
C PRO A 13 58.83 20.78 -8.39
N ARG A 14 59.13 20.96 -9.69
CA ARG A 14 60.32 20.38 -10.33
C ARG A 14 61.62 21.11 -10.02
N ALA A 15 61.53 22.41 -9.70
CA ALA A 15 62.70 23.25 -9.43
C ALA A 15 62.81 23.62 -7.94
N ASP A 16 61.70 23.58 -7.20
CA ASP A 16 61.66 23.85 -5.77
C ASP A 16 61.33 22.58 -4.97
N GLU A 17 62.37 21.88 -4.53
CA GLU A 17 62.28 20.62 -3.78
C GLU A 17 61.54 20.77 -2.43
N VAL A 18 61.65 21.93 -1.78
CA VAL A 18 60.97 22.21 -0.51
C VAL A 18 59.47 22.35 -0.77
N VAL A 19 59.08 23.10 -1.80
CA VAL A 19 57.66 23.25 -2.18
C VAL A 19 57.06 21.93 -2.65
N ARG A 20 57.83 21.10 -3.37
CA ARG A 20 57.41 19.75 -3.76
C ARG A 20 57.05 18.90 -2.54
N ARG A 21 57.90 18.87 -1.52
CA ARG A 21 57.64 18.14 -0.27
C ARG A 21 56.54 18.78 0.58
N ALA A 22 56.42 20.11 0.54
CA ALA A 22 55.34 20.81 1.24
C ALA A 22 53.99 20.42 0.64
N LEU A 23 53.95 20.24 -0.68
CA LEU A 23 52.77 19.74 -1.37
C LEU A 23 52.43 18.30 -0.97
N GLU A 24 53.41 17.40 -0.88
CA GLU A 24 53.17 16.05 -0.33
C GLU A 24 52.58 16.11 1.09
N GLY A 25 53.05 17.06 1.92
CA GLY A 25 52.48 17.33 3.23
C GLY A 25 51.01 17.77 3.17
N LEU A 26 50.67 18.72 2.29
CA LEU A 26 49.29 19.16 2.05
C LEU A 26 48.41 18.01 1.52
N GLU A 27 48.94 17.16 0.63
CA GLU A 27 48.26 15.97 0.13
C GLU A 27 47.92 15.00 1.26
N ARG A 28 48.87 14.70 2.14
CA ARG A 28 48.63 13.84 3.31
C ARG A 28 47.57 14.44 4.25
N LEU A 29 47.62 15.76 4.50
CA LEU A 29 46.61 16.46 5.31
C LEU A 29 45.21 16.44 4.67
N ALA A 30 45.13 16.55 3.33
CA ALA A 30 43.88 16.52 2.59
C ALA A 30 43.27 15.11 2.54
N VAL A 31 44.09 14.07 2.35
CA VAL A 31 43.69 12.67 2.44
C VAL A 31 43.16 12.33 3.83
N ALA A 32 43.83 12.82 4.87
CA ALA A 32 43.38 12.72 6.26
C ALA A 32 42.16 13.61 6.59
N ARG A 33 41.65 14.36 5.60
CA ARG A 33 40.50 15.29 5.72
C ARG A 33 40.70 16.43 6.73
N LEU A 34 41.93 16.73 7.14
CA LEU A 34 42.26 17.81 8.08
C LEU A 34 42.22 19.20 7.43
N ILE A 35 42.42 19.24 6.11
CA ILE A 35 42.27 20.44 5.29
C ILE A 35 41.26 20.21 4.15
N ARG A 36 40.74 21.31 3.61
CA ARG A 36 39.85 21.34 2.45
C ARG A 36 40.60 20.90 1.18
N PRO A 37 39.88 20.33 0.18
CA PRO A 37 40.47 20.03 -1.11
C PRO A 37 41.01 21.28 -1.80
N LEU A 38 42.15 21.15 -2.48
CA LEU A 38 42.76 22.22 -3.26
C LEU A 38 43.11 21.75 -4.67
N TRP A 39 43.33 22.70 -5.57
CA TRP A 39 43.88 22.47 -6.89
C TRP A 39 45.34 22.87 -6.91
N VAL A 40 46.15 22.17 -7.70
CA VAL A 40 47.57 22.47 -7.88
C VAL A 40 47.83 22.71 -9.35
N VAL A 41 48.65 23.71 -9.66
CA VAL A 41 49.11 24.07 -11.00
C VAL A 41 50.64 24.06 -11.01
N ASP A 42 51.23 23.22 -11.85
CA ASP A 42 52.69 23.12 -12.05
C ASP A 42 53.15 24.16 -13.09
N ALA A 43 54.03 25.07 -12.65
CA ALA A 43 54.64 26.10 -13.48
C ALA A 43 55.85 25.59 -14.30
N GLY A 44 56.31 24.36 -14.06
CA GLY A 44 57.53 23.78 -14.65
C GLY A 44 57.51 23.53 -16.15
N ASP A 45 56.36 23.66 -16.81
CA ASP A 45 56.24 23.50 -18.27
C ASP A 45 56.29 24.85 -19.04
N GLY A 46 56.58 25.95 -18.33
CA GLY A 46 56.62 27.32 -18.87
C GLY A 46 55.23 27.90 -19.14
N PRO A 47 55.12 29.11 -19.73
CA PRO A 47 53.85 29.71 -20.13
C PRO A 47 53.28 29.02 -21.38
N GLN A 48 52.95 27.74 -21.28
CA GLN A 48 52.25 26.97 -22.32
C GLN A 48 50.73 27.05 -22.15
N PRO A 49 49.94 26.82 -23.21
CA PRO A 49 48.47 26.93 -23.18
C PRO A 49 47.76 25.87 -22.32
N THR A 50 48.47 24.85 -21.82
CA THR A 50 47.92 23.78 -20.98
C THR A 50 48.81 23.56 -19.77
N LEU A 51 48.69 24.41 -18.75
CA LEU A 51 49.32 24.17 -17.46
C LEU A 51 48.80 22.85 -16.88
N ARG A 52 49.70 21.98 -16.40
CA ARG A 52 49.32 20.74 -15.75
C ARG A 52 48.64 21.05 -14.42
N CYS A 53 47.41 20.57 -14.25
CA CYS A 53 46.64 20.75 -13.03
C CYS A 53 46.10 19.42 -12.49
N TRP A 54 46.05 19.30 -11.17
CA TRP A 54 45.42 18.17 -10.48
C TRP A 54 44.72 18.66 -9.23
N ARG A 55 43.76 17.86 -8.77
CA ARG A 55 43.04 18.12 -7.52
C ARG A 55 43.62 17.24 -6.43
N VAL A 56 43.84 17.84 -5.28
CA VAL A 56 44.22 17.15 -4.04
C VAL A 56 43.00 17.15 -3.12
N GLY A 57 42.57 15.96 -2.70
CA GLY A 57 41.41 15.78 -1.82
C GLY A 57 41.47 14.48 -1.02
N ALA A 58 40.34 14.07 -0.45
CA ALA A 58 40.25 12.87 0.39
C ALA A 58 40.66 11.57 -0.35
N ASP A 59 40.45 11.52 -1.66
CA ASP A 59 40.77 10.36 -2.51
C ASP A 59 42.22 10.40 -3.06
N GLY A 60 43.06 11.32 -2.55
CA GLY A 60 44.40 11.56 -3.05
C GLY A 60 44.46 12.49 -4.26
N PRO A 61 45.64 12.61 -4.90
CA PRO A 61 45.82 13.44 -6.10
C PRO A 61 45.11 12.80 -7.30
N GLN A 62 44.18 13.54 -7.91
CA GLN A 62 43.46 13.15 -9.11
C GLN A 62 43.85 14.08 -10.26
N GLU A 63 44.47 13.52 -11.31
CA GLU A 63 44.67 14.26 -12.55
C GLU A 63 43.33 14.57 -13.21
N GLY A 64 43.12 15.84 -13.52
CA GLY A 64 41.87 16.33 -14.11
C GLY A 64 42.11 16.95 -15.48
N GLY A 65 41.04 17.03 -16.27
CA GLY A 65 40.97 17.89 -17.46
C GLY A 65 41.16 19.39 -17.12
N PRO A 66 40.87 20.31 -18.05
CA PRO A 66 41.15 21.74 -17.88
C PRO A 66 40.58 22.30 -16.56
N LEU A 67 41.39 23.06 -15.81
CA LEU A 67 41.03 23.65 -14.52
C LEU A 67 39.65 24.35 -14.56
N LEU A 68 39.36 25.10 -15.62
CA LEU A 68 38.12 25.85 -15.79
C LEU A 68 36.89 24.94 -15.97
N ASP A 69 37.00 23.85 -16.72
CA ASP A 69 35.89 22.91 -16.93
C ASP A 69 35.47 22.28 -15.60
N ARG A 70 36.45 21.95 -14.76
CA ARG A 70 36.23 21.36 -13.43
C ARG A 70 35.71 22.36 -12.41
N LEU A 71 36.15 23.61 -12.45
CA LEU A 71 35.58 24.67 -11.60
C LEU A 71 34.14 25.00 -12.01
N ALA A 72 33.80 24.90 -13.30
CA ALA A 72 32.44 25.09 -13.80
C ALA A 72 31.46 23.98 -13.34
N GLU A 73 31.96 22.74 -13.12
CA GLU A 73 31.18 21.64 -12.52
C GLU A 73 30.80 21.92 -11.05
N GLN A 74 31.49 22.83 -10.36
CA GLN A 74 31.17 23.19 -8.97
C GLN A 74 30.06 24.24 -8.92
N HIS A 75 28.86 23.79 -8.58
CA HIS A 75 27.70 24.67 -8.40
C HIS A 75 27.88 25.58 -7.17
N ARG A 76 28.42 26.80 -7.39
CA ARG A 76 28.49 28.00 -6.49
C ARG A 76 29.87 28.41 -5.93
N VAL A 77 30.91 28.56 -6.72
CA VAL A 77 32.16 29.19 -6.21
C VAL A 77 31.92 30.65 -5.80
N GLU A 78 32.18 31.00 -4.53
CA GLU A 78 32.05 32.38 -3.99
C GLU A 78 33.40 33.11 -3.94
N VAL A 79 34.46 32.40 -3.54
CA VAL A 79 35.82 32.94 -3.49
C VAL A 79 36.78 31.92 -4.09
N ALA A 80 37.63 32.37 -5.01
CA ALA A 80 38.73 31.61 -5.58
C ALA A 80 40.07 32.20 -5.12
N HIS A 81 40.80 31.48 -4.28
CA HIS A 81 42.15 31.87 -3.88
C HIS A 81 43.15 31.36 -4.91
N VAL A 82 44.03 32.23 -5.42
CA VAL A 82 45.18 31.86 -6.24
C VAL A 82 46.43 32.13 -5.42
N VAL A 83 47.03 31.07 -4.89
CA VAL A 83 48.16 31.16 -3.96
C VAL A 83 49.41 30.68 -4.66
N THR A 84 50.34 31.59 -4.95
CA THR A 84 51.64 31.24 -5.52
C THR A 84 52.64 31.01 -4.41
N VAL A 85 53.36 29.89 -4.44
CA VAL A 85 54.31 29.52 -3.38
C VAL A 85 55.71 29.28 -3.95
N ALA A 86 56.71 29.88 -3.30
CA ALA A 86 58.12 29.66 -3.56
C ALA A 86 58.89 29.57 -2.24
N SER A 87 60.02 28.87 -2.25
CA SER A 87 60.96 28.80 -1.14
C SER A 87 62.37 29.25 -1.54
N SER A 88 63.27 29.36 -0.55
CA SER A 88 64.71 29.58 -0.79
C SER A 88 65.38 28.51 -1.67
N ALA A 89 64.74 27.37 -1.93
CA ALA A 89 65.27 26.33 -2.80
C ALA A 89 64.98 26.56 -4.30
N LEU A 90 64.12 27.52 -4.66
CA LEU A 90 63.79 27.82 -6.05
C LEU A 90 64.98 28.51 -6.76
N PRO A 91 65.47 27.96 -7.90
CA PRO A 91 66.47 28.62 -8.72
C PRO A 91 65.94 29.93 -9.32
N LEU A 92 66.81 30.94 -9.36
CA LEU A 92 66.46 32.28 -9.84
C LEU A 92 66.00 32.30 -11.30
N SER A 93 66.50 31.36 -12.12
CA SER A 93 66.09 31.20 -13.52
C SER A 93 64.62 30.81 -13.69
N ASP A 94 64.00 30.22 -12.66
CA ASP A 94 62.65 29.66 -12.72
C ASP A 94 61.59 30.60 -12.10
N VAL A 95 62.02 31.70 -11.46
CA VAL A 95 61.14 32.73 -10.91
C VAL A 95 60.21 33.34 -11.97
N PRO A 96 60.67 33.72 -13.17
CA PRO A 96 59.79 34.27 -14.21
C PRO A 96 58.73 33.28 -14.69
N ALA A 97 59.05 31.98 -14.73
CA ALA A 97 58.10 30.94 -15.12
C ALA A 97 56.97 30.81 -14.08
N LEU A 98 57.32 30.78 -12.79
CA LEU A 98 56.34 30.74 -11.69
C LEU A 98 55.47 32.01 -11.65
N ALA A 99 56.08 33.19 -11.78
CA ALA A 99 55.35 34.46 -11.82
C ALA A 99 54.38 34.51 -13.01
N GLY A 100 54.83 34.09 -14.20
CA GLY A 100 54.03 34.04 -15.42
C GLY A 100 52.85 33.06 -15.34
N ALA A 101 53.07 31.86 -14.78
CA ALA A 101 52.01 30.88 -14.57
C ALA A 101 50.91 31.42 -13.64
N ALA A 102 51.30 32.09 -12.56
CA ALA A 102 50.34 32.67 -11.64
C ALA A 102 49.53 33.82 -12.25
N ILE A 103 50.18 34.71 -13.03
CA ILE A 103 49.47 35.75 -13.79
C ILE A 103 48.46 35.10 -14.74
N HIS A 104 48.87 34.06 -15.47
CA HIS A 104 48.00 33.36 -16.39
C HIS A 104 46.79 32.74 -15.69
N VAL A 105 46.98 32.03 -14.57
CA VAL A 105 45.90 31.40 -13.80
C VAL A 105 44.94 32.46 -13.25
N THR A 106 45.45 33.54 -12.65
CA THR A 106 44.62 34.63 -12.13
C THR A 106 43.80 35.27 -13.25
N ASP A 107 44.43 35.64 -14.37
CA ASP A 107 43.74 36.22 -15.54
C ASP A 107 42.63 35.30 -16.08
N GLN A 108 42.88 33.99 -16.17
CA GLN A 108 41.89 33.01 -16.62
C GLN A 108 40.70 32.95 -15.67
N LEU A 109 40.94 32.87 -14.37
CA LEU A 109 39.87 32.83 -13.36
C LEU A 109 39.09 34.15 -13.34
N GLU A 110 39.74 35.30 -13.44
CA GLU A 110 39.06 36.60 -13.51
C GLU A 110 38.16 36.74 -14.75
N ARG A 111 38.59 36.22 -15.90
CA ARG A 111 37.81 36.26 -17.14
C ARG A 111 36.60 35.32 -17.12
N HIS A 112 36.71 34.18 -16.46
CA HIS A 112 35.72 33.11 -16.51
C HIS A 112 34.89 32.95 -15.22
N ARG A 113 35.14 33.76 -14.18
CA ARG A 113 34.40 33.67 -12.93
C ARG A 113 32.92 34.06 -13.09
N PRO A 114 32.01 33.44 -12.31
CA PRO A 114 30.67 33.97 -12.11
C PRO A 114 30.70 35.41 -11.59
N PRO A 115 29.72 36.27 -11.92
CA PRO A 115 29.69 37.66 -11.45
C PRO A 115 29.70 37.83 -9.93
N SER A 116 29.24 36.81 -9.19
CA SER A 116 29.20 36.78 -7.73
C SER A 116 30.50 36.29 -7.06
N ALA A 117 31.46 35.79 -7.84
CA ALA A 117 32.68 35.19 -7.31
C ALA A 117 33.83 36.20 -7.25
N VAL A 118 34.61 36.16 -6.17
CA VAL A 118 35.81 37.01 -5.98
C VAL A 118 37.07 36.17 -6.20
N VAL A 119 38.04 36.71 -6.92
CA VAL A 119 39.37 36.10 -7.07
C VAL A 119 40.33 36.83 -6.15
N VAL A 120 41.05 36.10 -5.30
CA VAL A 120 42.00 36.64 -4.33
C VAL A 120 43.37 36.05 -4.66
N GLU A 121 44.28 36.90 -5.14
CA GLU A 121 45.65 36.50 -5.44
C GLU A 121 46.55 36.72 -4.23
N ALA A 122 47.35 35.72 -3.88
CA ALA A 122 48.36 35.82 -2.83
C ALA A 122 49.71 35.23 -3.28
N ARG A 123 50.81 35.86 -2.83
CA ARG A 123 52.18 35.40 -3.05
C ARG A 123 52.79 35.03 -1.70
N VAL A 124 53.17 33.78 -1.51
CA VAL A 124 53.73 33.26 -0.26
C VAL A 124 55.16 32.82 -0.50
N LEU A 125 56.10 33.49 0.16
CA LEU A 125 57.53 33.22 0.05
C LEU A 125 58.07 32.66 1.37
N ALA A 126 58.65 31.46 1.32
CA ALA A 126 59.26 30.81 2.47
C ALA A 126 60.78 30.93 2.44
N LEU A 127 61.36 31.64 3.40
CA LEU A 127 62.80 31.90 3.44
C LEU A 127 63.48 31.15 4.58
N THR A 128 64.66 30.58 4.36
CA THR A 128 65.46 29.93 5.42
C THR A 128 66.23 30.93 6.26
N ASP A 129 66.61 32.07 5.68
CA ASP A 129 67.33 33.16 6.31
C ASP A 129 66.78 34.49 5.80
N LEU A 130 66.24 35.30 6.70
CA LEU A 130 65.65 36.60 6.39
C LEU A 130 66.67 37.74 6.41
N ASP A 131 67.87 37.50 6.94
CA ASP A 131 68.97 38.47 6.97
C ASP A 131 69.77 38.45 5.65
N ARG A 132 69.51 37.51 4.74
CA ARG A 132 70.17 37.40 3.44
C ARG A 132 69.30 37.96 2.30
N PRO A 133 69.88 38.80 1.42
CA PRO A 133 69.21 39.25 0.21
C PRO A 133 68.89 38.08 -0.73
N THR A 134 67.70 38.10 -1.33
CA THR A 134 67.20 37.09 -2.25
C THR A 134 66.43 37.72 -3.42
N PRO A 135 66.75 37.40 -4.68
CA PRO A 135 66.00 37.90 -5.84
C PRO A 135 64.56 37.36 -5.92
N LEU A 136 64.19 36.39 -5.08
CA LEU A 136 62.82 35.86 -4.99
C LEU A 136 61.77 36.92 -4.63
N VAL A 137 62.19 38.08 -4.11
CA VAL A 137 61.33 39.25 -3.87
C VAL A 137 60.65 39.74 -5.15
N GLU A 138 61.24 39.48 -6.33
CA GLU A 138 60.64 39.79 -7.64
C GLU A 138 59.34 39.01 -7.90
N LEU A 139 59.04 37.97 -7.12
CA LEU A 139 57.76 37.27 -7.15
C LEU A 139 56.59 38.12 -6.60
N PHE A 140 56.90 39.12 -5.77
CA PHE A 140 55.87 39.99 -5.20
C PHE A 140 55.34 40.98 -6.23
N THR A 141 54.03 41.22 -6.16
CA THR A 141 53.34 42.10 -7.10
C THR A 141 52.37 43.01 -6.35
N PRO A 142 52.24 44.29 -6.75
CA PRO A 142 51.26 45.18 -6.14
C PRO A 142 49.81 44.77 -6.44
N ARG A 143 49.60 43.85 -7.40
CA ARG A 143 48.27 43.30 -7.73
C ARG A 143 47.79 42.24 -6.74
N ALA A 144 48.70 41.51 -6.09
CA ALA A 144 48.32 40.49 -5.14
C ALA A 144 47.65 41.14 -3.92
N GLN A 145 46.54 40.55 -3.49
CA GLN A 145 45.83 40.94 -2.27
C GLN A 145 46.77 40.84 -1.07
N ALA A 146 47.61 39.80 -1.04
CA ALA A 146 48.62 39.61 0.00
C ALA A 146 49.96 39.13 -0.59
N ASN A 147 51.03 39.87 -0.30
CA ASN A 147 52.40 39.38 -0.44
C ASN A 147 52.91 39.03 0.96
N VAL A 148 53.17 37.75 1.21
CA VAL A 148 53.46 37.18 2.52
C VAL A 148 54.84 36.53 2.51
N VAL A 149 55.67 36.89 3.48
CA VAL A 149 56.91 36.20 3.81
C VAL A 149 56.65 35.33 5.05
N LEU A 150 56.82 34.02 4.93
CA LEU A 150 56.74 33.10 6.07
C LEU A 150 58.04 33.20 6.88
N LEU A 151 57.91 33.55 8.16
CA LEU A 151 59.02 33.60 9.08
C LEU A 151 59.48 32.17 9.41
N PRO A 152 60.77 31.81 9.27
CA PRO A 152 61.26 30.44 9.49
C PRO A 152 61.38 30.08 10.98
N GLU A 153 60.29 30.23 11.72
CA GLU A 153 60.19 29.85 13.13
C GLU A 153 59.30 28.60 13.26
N ASP A 154 59.92 27.46 13.56
CA ASP A 154 59.20 26.23 13.87
C ASP A 154 59.26 25.94 15.37
N ARG A 155 58.18 26.24 16.07
CA ARG A 155 58.03 26.07 17.52
C ARG A 155 56.59 25.80 17.94
N PRO A 156 56.38 25.17 19.11
CA PRO A 156 55.05 24.85 19.59
C PRO A 156 54.34 26.01 20.31
N SER A 157 55.06 27.02 20.81
CA SER A 157 54.45 28.21 21.46
C SER A 157 55.43 29.38 21.44
N ASP A 158 54.94 30.59 21.77
CA ASP A 158 55.79 31.77 21.85
C ASP A 158 56.85 31.69 22.98
N GLU A 159 56.62 30.84 23.98
CA GLU A 159 57.54 30.58 25.10
C GLU A 159 58.62 29.55 24.77
N ALA A 160 58.43 28.75 23.71
CA ALA A 160 59.35 27.71 23.30
C ALA A 160 60.45 28.24 22.35
N PHE A 161 61.62 27.60 22.40
CA PHE A 161 62.70 27.86 21.46
C PHE A 161 62.34 27.35 20.05
N SER A 162 62.63 28.16 19.03
CA SER A 162 62.47 27.75 17.63
C SER A 162 63.50 26.72 17.22
N MET A 163 63.06 25.68 16.51
CA MET A 163 63.96 24.77 15.81
C MET A 163 64.54 25.50 14.58
N PRO A 164 65.85 25.36 14.30
CA PRO A 164 66.43 25.93 13.10
C PRO A 164 65.92 25.20 11.85
N LEU A 165 65.36 25.98 10.91
CA LEU A 165 64.94 25.50 9.60
C LEU A 165 66.07 25.69 8.58
N SER A 166 66.28 24.71 7.70
CA SER A 166 67.33 24.77 6.67
C SER A 166 66.88 24.02 5.43
N ALA A 167 67.35 24.48 4.26
CA ALA A 167 67.21 23.76 2.99
C ALA A 167 67.92 22.39 3.01
N GLU A 168 68.89 22.20 3.91
CA GLU A 168 69.59 20.92 4.12
C GLU A 168 68.79 19.91 4.95
N ARG A 169 67.69 20.34 5.60
CA ARG A 169 66.71 19.49 6.28
C ARG A 169 65.33 19.73 5.65
N PRO A 170 65.13 19.29 4.39
CA PRO A 170 64.00 19.74 3.60
C PRO A 170 62.67 19.24 4.16
N GLU A 171 62.64 18.15 4.94
CA GLU A 171 61.41 17.59 5.51
C GLU A 171 60.74 18.53 6.51
N VAL A 172 61.49 19.01 7.52
CA VAL A 172 60.94 19.89 8.57
C VAL A 172 60.60 21.26 7.99
N PHE A 173 61.46 21.79 7.11
CA PHE A 173 61.21 23.07 6.45
C PHE A 173 59.99 22.98 5.53
N ALA A 174 59.85 21.91 4.74
CA ALA A 174 58.66 21.69 3.92
C ALA A 174 57.38 21.54 4.77
N GLY A 175 57.46 20.86 5.92
CA GLY A 175 56.36 20.78 6.88
C GLY A 175 55.91 22.17 7.36
N HIS A 176 56.87 23.03 7.73
CA HIS A 176 56.60 24.42 8.11
C HIS A 176 55.95 25.21 6.96
N VAL A 177 56.45 25.06 5.73
CA VAL A 177 55.84 25.69 4.54
C VAL A 177 54.42 25.20 4.31
N ALA A 178 54.15 23.89 4.44
CA ALA A 178 52.82 23.32 4.30
C ALA A 178 51.84 23.91 5.32
N VAL A 179 52.23 24.05 6.59
CA VAL A 179 51.42 24.67 7.65
C VAL A 179 51.17 26.14 7.37
N GLY A 180 52.20 26.86 6.91
CA GLY A 180 52.10 28.25 6.49
C GLY A 180 51.09 28.42 5.36
N VAL A 181 51.24 27.67 4.27
CA VAL A 181 50.33 27.71 3.12
C VAL A 181 48.90 27.32 3.53
N ALA A 182 48.71 26.24 4.29
CA ALA A 182 47.41 25.80 4.76
C ALA A 182 46.73 26.88 5.61
N THR A 183 47.48 27.56 6.48
CA THR A 183 46.97 28.63 7.34
C THR A 183 46.63 29.88 6.54
N GLN A 184 47.55 30.36 5.70
CA GLN A 184 47.36 31.59 4.92
C GLN A 184 46.23 31.46 3.91
N ALA A 185 46.09 30.30 3.27
CA ALA A 185 45.00 30.01 2.34
C ALA A 185 43.68 29.60 3.04
N GLY A 186 43.67 29.51 4.37
CA GLY A 186 42.50 29.10 5.15
C GLY A 186 42.04 27.67 4.86
N LEU A 187 42.95 26.76 4.51
CA LEU A 187 42.62 25.40 4.12
C LEU A 187 42.16 24.52 5.28
N TRP A 188 42.44 24.86 6.54
CA TRP A 188 42.00 24.08 7.70
C TRP A 188 40.48 23.86 7.73
N GLN A 189 40.06 22.64 8.06
CA GLN A 189 38.63 22.35 8.19
C GLN A 189 37.96 23.26 9.22
N GLY A 190 36.76 23.73 8.91
CA GLY A 190 35.99 24.59 9.79
C GLY A 190 36.41 26.06 9.77
N MET A 191 37.46 26.43 9.03
CA MET A 191 37.93 27.80 8.92
C MET A 191 37.10 28.57 7.87
N PRO A 192 36.22 29.51 8.27
CA PRO A 192 35.29 30.14 7.35
C PRO A 192 35.95 31.21 6.49
N GLU A 193 37.11 31.76 6.86
CA GLU A 193 37.80 32.86 6.16
C GLU A 193 39.30 32.61 6.14
N ALA A 194 40.01 33.11 5.13
CA ALA A 194 41.47 32.97 5.02
C ALA A 194 42.20 34.28 5.35
N PRO A 195 43.35 34.27 6.06
CA PRO A 195 44.12 35.47 6.38
C PRO A 195 44.45 36.34 5.16
N ILE A 196 44.71 35.72 4.01
CA ILE A 196 45.03 36.42 2.75
C ILE A 196 43.89 37.30 2.21
N GLU A 197 42.64 37.06 2.64
CA GLU A 197 41.48 37.87 2.24
C GLU A 197 41.57 39.30 2.82
N ASP A 198 42.20 39.47 3.99
CA ASP A 198 42.37 40.77 4.67
C ASP A 198 43.68 41.49 4.31
N GLY A 199 44.39 40.99 3.29
CA GLY A 199 45.60 41.63 2.80
C GLY A 199 45.36 43.04 2.27
N ALA A 200 46.41 43.85 2.26
CA ALA A 200 46.38 45.22 1.78
C ALA A 200 47.18 45.36 0.47
N PRO A 201 46.55 45.23 -0.71
CA PRO A 201 47.23 45.33 -1.99
C PRO A 201 47.82 46.73 -2.24
N GLY A 202 48.64 46.81 -3.29
CA GLY A 202 49.22 48.06 -3.79
C GLY A 202 50.70 48.25 -3.45
N VAL A 203 51.14 49.50 -3.62
CA VAL A 203 52.52 49.92 -3.44
C VAL A 203 52.70 50.78 -2.18
N THR A 204 53.92 50.83 -1.66
CA THR A 204 54.33 51.81 -0.64
C THR A 204 54.65 53.16 -1.28
N GLY A 205 54.97 54.16 -0.46
CA GLY A 205 55.41 55.48 -0.95
C GLY A 205 56.68 55.46 -1.80
N SER A 206 57.48 54.38 -1.73
CA SER A 206 58.66 54.15 -2.57
C SER A 206 58.34 53.52 -3.94
N GLY A 207 57.11 53.08 -4.18
CA GLY A 207 56.70 52.39 -5.41
C GLY A 207 56.86 50.87 -5.36
N ASP A 208 57.38 50.32 -4.27
CA ASP A 208 57.56 48.89 -4.06
C ASP A 208 56.26 48.20 -3.66
N ALA A 209 56.12 46.90 -3.97
CA ALA A 209 54.98 46.11 -3.51
C ALA A 209 54.94 46.06 -1.98
N LYS A 210 53.74 46.17 -1.42
CA LYS A 210 53.52 45.97 0.03
C LYS A 210 53.72 44.50 0.38
N VAL A 211 54.54 44.24 1.39
CA VAL A 211 54.85 42.89 1.91
C VAL A 211 54.54 42.84 3.40
N MET A 212 54.11 41.67 3.87
CA MET A 212 53.85 41.37 5.28
C MET A 212 54.65 40.12 5.67
N VAL A 213 55.23 40.12 6.86
CA VAL A 213 55.80 38.91 7.46
C VAL A 213 54.73 38.22 8.31
N ALA A 214 54.60 36.89 8.16
CA ALA A 214 53.63 36.07 8.86
C ALA A 214 54.26 34.89 9.59
N ARG A 215 53.69 34.56 10.76
CA ARG A 215 53.89 33.28 11.47
C ARG A 215 52.59 32.50 11.47
N SER A 216 52.68 31.18 11.34
CA SER A 216 51.52 30.30 11.23
C SER A 216 51.65 29.12 12.19
N PHE A 217 50.60 28.87 12.97
CA PHE A 217 50.53 27.75 13.90
C PHE A 217 49.15 27.10 13.82
N ALA A 218 49.10 25.77 13.95
CA ALA A 218 47.85 25.03 13.94
C ALA A 218 47.86 23.91 15.00
N ARG A 219 46.77 23.80 15.75
CA ARG A 219 46.49 22.69 16.67
C ARG A 219 45.20 22.04 16.21
N VAL A 220 45.26 20.75 15.94
CA VAL A 220 44.10 20.00 15.45
C VAL A 220 43.76 18.90 16.44
N ALA A 221 42.57 18.97 17.01
CA ALA A 221 42.02 17.89 17.82
C ALA A 221 41.16 17.00 16.92
N VAL A 222 41.44 15.69 16.95
CA VAL A 222 40.69 14.66 16.20
C VAL A 222 40.05 13.71 17.20
N GLY A 223 38.71 13.69 17.25
CA GLY A 223 37.95 12.72 18.05
C GLY A 223 37.51 11.50 17.22
N PRO A 224 37.05 10.39 17.83
CA PRO A 224 36.37 9.33 17.10
C PRO A 224 35.21 9.83 16.22
N PRO A 225 34.84 9.07 15.17
CA PRO A 225 33.62 9.34 14.42
C PRO A 225 32.42 9.32 15.36
N LEU A 226 31.42 10.17 15.08
CA LEU A 226 30.17 10.12 15.82
C LEU A 226 29.59 8.70 15.71
N PRO A 227 29.18 8.07 16.82
CA PRO A 227 28.65 6.72 16.83
C PRO A 227 27.20 6.72 16.34
N VAL A 228 26.92 7.39 15.21
CA VAL A 228 25.57 7.53 14.64
C VAL A 228 25.04 6.17 14.24
N ASP A 229 25.79 5.39 13.46
CA ASP A 229 25.33 4.06 13.04
C ASP A 229 25.08 3.14 14.23
N GLU A 230 25.96 3.19 15.24
CA GLU A 230 25.74 2.45 16.48
C GLU A 230 24.49 2.95 17.18
N ALA A 231 24.32 4.26 17.36
CA ALA A 231 23.15 4.85 17.99
C ALA A 231 21.86 4.43 17.29
N LEU A 232 21.82 4.46 15.96
CA LEU A 232 20.67 4.14 15.11
C LEU A 232 20.36 2.64 15.07
N THR A 233 21.37 1.78 15.15
CA THR A 233 21.21 0.31 15.01
C THR A 233 21.05 -0.39 16.35
N SER A 234 21.50 0.23 17.44
CA SER A 234 21.32 -0.26 18.83
C SER A 234 20.10 0.36 19.54
N MET A 235 19.14 0.95 18.81
CA MET A 235 17.92 1.56 19.35
C MET A 235 16.88 0.55 19.88
N ARG A 236 17.30 -0.46 20.63
CA ARG A 236 16.39 -1.44 21.22
C ARG A 236 16.50 -1.39 22.75
N PRO A 237 15.41 -1.09 23.48
CA PRO A 237 14.06 -0.73 22.99
C PRO A 237 14.05 0.59 22.20
N LEU A 238 13.06 0.76 21.32
CA LEU A 238 12.88 1.95 20.49
C LEU A 238 12.79 3.21 21.37
N PRO A 239 13.37 4.34 20.93
CA PRO A 239 13.44 5.53 21.74
C PRO A 239 12.07 6.17 21.92
N VAL A 240 11.83 6.68 23.13
CA VAL A 240 10.56 7.31 23.51
C VAL A 240 10.63 8.80 23.20
N PRO A 241 9.71 9.34 22.38
CA PRO A 241 9.69 10.76 22.08
C PRO A 241 9.43 11.63 23.32
N PRO A 242 9.96 12.86 23.36
CA PRO A 242 9.62 13.82 24.40
C PRO A 242 8.11 14.03 24.53
N GLY A 243 7.58 13.99 25.75
CA GLY A 243 6.13 14.12 26.02
C GLY A 243 5.33 12.82 25.93
N CYS A 244 5.99 11.70 25.61
CA CYS A 244 5.41 10.36 25.64
C CYS A 244 5.95 9.54 26.83
N ASP A 245 5.22 8.51 27.22
CA ASP A 245 5.62 7.50 28.21
C ASP A 245 5.47 6.09 27.61
N VAL A 246 6.27 5.14 28.10
CA VAL A 246 6.19 3.73 27.66
C VAL A 246 4.93 3.08 28.25
N SER A 247 4.21 2.28 27.46
CA SER A 247 3.13 1.45 27.99
C SER A 247 3.64 0.46 29.06
N TYR A 248 2.98 0.47 30.22
CA TYR A 248 3.28 -0.45 31.33
C TYR A 248 2.84 -1.90 31.05
N ASN A 249 1.85 -2.11 30.17
CA ASN A 249 1.36 -3.43 29.80
C ASN A 249 1.12 -3.52 28.27
N PRO A 250 2.19 -3.64 27.49
CA PRO A 250 2.12 -3.57 26.04
C PRO A 250 1.16 -4.60 25.43
N SER A 251 1.14 -5.84 25.92
CA SER A 251 0.28 -6.91 25.38
C SER A 251 -1.22 -6.61 25.54
N ARG A 252 -1.62 -6.00 26.67
CA ARG A 252 -3.03 -5.61 26.89
C ARG A 252 -3.41 -4.39 26.05
N ASP A 253 -2.52 -3.40 25.99
CA ASP A 253 -2.77 -2.16 25.26
C ASP A 253 -2.83 -2.39 23.75
N VAL A 254 -2.03 -3.32 23.22
CA VAL A 254 -2.08 -3.76 21.81
C VAL A 254 -3.46 -4.23 21.38
N THR A 255 -4.17 -4.97 22.23
CA THR A 255 -5.53 -5.44 21.89
C THR A 255 -6.46 -4.24 21.73
N ARG A 256 -6.42 -3.30 22.69
CA ARG A 256 -7.22 -2.08 22.66
C ARG A 256 -6.86 -1.20 21.46
N TRP A 257 -5.59 -1.09 21.12
CA TRP A 257 -5.12 -0.29 19.98
C TRP A 257 -5.48 -0.92 18.64
N ALA A 258 -5.35 -2.25 18.49
CA ALA A 258 -5.78 -2.96 17.28
C ALA A 258 -7.28 -2.74 17.02
N ASP A 259 -8.11 -2.87 18.06
CA ASP A 259 -9.55 -2.64 17.98
C ASP A 259 -9.87 -1.18 17.61
N ALA A 260 -9.13 -0.22 18.17
CA ALA A 260 -9.30 1.20 17.88
C ALA A 260 -8.86 1.59 16.46
N VAL A 261 -7.77 0.99 15.93
CA VAL A 261 -7.36 1.15 14.53
C VAL A 261 -8.45 0.60 13.60
N LEU A 262 -8.94 -0.62 13.86
CA LEU A 262 -10.01 -1.24 13.05
C LEU A 262 -11.35 -0.51 13.13
N ALA A 263 -11.64 0.16 14.26
CA ALA A 263 -12.86 0.95 14.41
C ALA A 263 -12.95 2.14 13.47
N ARG A 264 -11.81 2.62 12.96
CA ARG A 264 -11.74 3.73 12.01
C ARG A 264 -11.78 3.30 10.55
N LEU A 265 -11.82 2.00 10.29
CA LEU A 265 -11.74 1.43 8.94
C LEU A 265 -13.04 0.68 8.62
N PRO A 266 -14.16 1.39 8.40
CA PRO A 266 -15.44 0.76 8.09
C PRO A 266 -15.39 -0.10 6.83
N GLY A 267 -14.52 0.24 5.86
CA GLY A 267 -14.29 -0.58 4.67
C GLY A 267 -13.77 -2.00 4.94
N LEU A 268 -13.23 -2.27 6.12
CA LEU A 268 -12.69 -3.57 6.55
C LEU A 268 -13.66 -4.40 7.41
N ARG A 269 -14.93 -3.98 7.52
CA ARG A 269 -15.95 -4.68 8.32
C ARG A 269 -16.95 -5.40 7.43
N PHE A 270 -17.39 -6.57 7.89
CA PHE A 270 -18.49 -7.29 7.27
C PHE A 270 -19.83 -6.71 7.73
N GLU A 271 -20.64 -6.23 6.78
CA GLU A 271 -22.01 -5.79 7.02
C GLU A 271 -22.95 -6.98 6.85
N GLN A 272 -23.55 -7.42 7.95
CA GLN A 272 -24.48 -8.55 7.93
C GLN A 272 -25.69 -8.25 7.04
N PRO A 273 -26.16 -9.23 6.24
CA PRO A 273 -27.37 -9.07 5.46
C PRO A 273 -28.59 -8.86 6.36
N PRO A 274 -29.67 -8.24 5.85
CA PRO A 274 -30.90 -8.06 6.61
C PRO A 274 -31.43 -9.40 7.13
N ALA A 275 -32.12 -9.36 8.28
CA ALA A 275 -32.63 -10.55 8.95
C ALA A 275 -33.45 -11.42 7.97
N ARG A 276 -33.24 -12.73 8.07
CA ARG A 276 -33.97 -13.73 7.29
C ARG A 276 -35.47 -13.50 7.49
N PRO A 277 -36.29 -13.50 6.42
CA PRO A 277 -37.74 -13.45 6.57
C PRO A 277 -38.18 -14.69 7.37
N ASP A 278 -38.63 -14.43 8.59
CA ASP A 278 -38.79 -15.45 9.62
C ASP A 278 -39.93 -16.41 9.29
N GLU A 279 -39.74 -17.69 9.61
CA GLU A 279 -40.74 -18.74 9.39
C GLU A 279 -41.84 -18.72 10.48
N ARG A 280 -41.70 -17.82 11.46
CA ARG A 280 -42.55 -17.69 12.64
C ARG A 280 -42.62 -16.24 13.14
N GLU A 281 -43.16 -15.33 12.36
CA GLU A 281 -44.02 -14.35 13.03
C GLU A 281 -45.09 -15.20 13.73
N ALA A 282 -45.19 -15.12 15.06
CA ALA A 282 -46.18 -15.87 15.83
C ALA A 282 -47.56 -15.36 15.42
N VAL A 283 -48.04 -15.82 14.27
CA VAL A 283 -49.36 -15.49 13.76
C VAL A 283 -50.31 -16.09 14.77
N ASP A 284 -50.90 -15.23 15.60
CA ASP A 284 -51.99 -15.59 16.49
C ASP A 284 -52.95 -16.50 15.70
N VAL A 285 -53.31 -17.64 16.28
CA VAL A 285 -54.14 -18.66 15.62
C VAL A 285 -55.41 -18.03 15.07
N ARG A 286 -55.91 -16.96 15.71
CA ARG A 286 -57.04 -16.15 15.23
C ARG A 286 -56.74 -15.34 13.96
N THR A 287 -55.54 -14.79 13.83
CA THR A 287 -55.11 -14.03 12.64
C THR A 287 -54.80 -14.97 11.48
N ALA A 288 -54.21 -16.13 11.75
CA ALA A 288 -54.02 -17.20 10.76
C ALA A 288 -55.37 -17.75 10.29
N ALA A 289 -56.27 -18.10 11.22
CA ALA A 289 -57.62 -18.55 10.91
C ALA A 289 -58.46 -17.47 10.22
N GLY A 290 -58.26 -16.19 10.57
CA GLY A 290 -58.92 -15.06 9.93
C GLY A 290 -58.43 -14.80 8.51
N ARG A 291 -57.11 -14.94 8.24
CA ARG A 291 -56.55 -14.90 6.88
C ARG A 291 -57.03 -16.08 6.05
N ILE A 292 -56.94 -17.29 6.59
CA ILE A 292 -57.44 -18.52 5.95
C ILE A 292 -58.94 -18.38 5.66
N GLY A 293 -59.75 -17.94 6.63
CA GLY A 293 -61.18 -17.74 6.48
C GLY A 293 -61.56 -16.69 5.43
N ARG A 294 -60.86 -15.56 5.35
CA ARG A 294 -61.07 -14.55 4.28
C ARG A 294 -60.70 -15.09 2.91
N GLU A 295 -59.58 -15.80 2.80
CA GLU A 295 -59.16 -16.39 1.52
C GLU A 295 -60.07 -17.53 1.08
N THR A 296 -60.50 -18.40 2.01
CA THR A 296 -61.50 -19.43 1.75
C THR A 296 -62.84 -18.80 1.34
N GLY A 297 -63.28 -17.71 2.00
CA GLY A 297 -64.48 -16.97 1.63
C GLY A 297 -64.42 -16.37 0.23
N ARG A 298 -63.31 -15.72 -0.14
CA ARG A 298 -63.08 -15.22 -1.50
C ARG A 298 -63.05 -16.33 -2.54
N TYR A 299 -62.45 -17.47 -2.21
CA TYR A 299 -62.42 -18.64 -3.09
C TYR A 299 -63.82 -19.20 -3.33
N LEU A 300 -64.61 -19.40 -2.26
CA LEU A 300 -65.99 -19.89 -2.36
C LEU A 300 -66.89 -18.94 -3.17
N ALA A 301 -66.72 -17.63 -3.01
CA ALA A 301 -67.45 -16.62 -3.79
C ALA A 301 -67.10 -16.63 -5.29
N GLY A 302 -65.93 -17.14 -5.67
CA GLY A 302 -65.47 -17.27 -7.06
C GLY A 302 -65.94 -18.53 -7.79
N ILE A 303 -66.47 -19.53 -7.07
CA ILE A 303 -66.89 -20.83 -7.63
C ILE A 303 -67.88 -20.72 -8.81
N PRO A 304 -68.89 -19.83 -8.81
CA PRO A 304 -69.83 -19.70 -9.93
C PRO A 304 -69.18 -19.25 -11.23
N ARG A 305 -68.11 -18.44 -11.15
CA ARG A 305 -67.29 -18.06 -12.32
C ARG A 305 -66.39 -19.22 -12.77
N GLN A 306 -65.82 -19.95 -11.82
CA GLN A 306 -64.89 -21.06 -12.06
C GLN A 306 -65.55 -22.32 -12.65
N LEU A 307 -66.85 -22.54 -12.45
CA LEU A 307 -67.59 -23.62 -13.11
C LEU A 307 -67.81 -23.38 -14.62
N ARG A 308 -67.59 -22.15 -15.10
CA ARG A 308 -67.86 -21.72 -16.48
C ARG A 308 -66.64 -21.82 -17.41
N THR A 309 -65.44 -21.90 -16.84
CA THR A 309 -64.15 -22.10 -17.52
C THR A 309 -63.53 -23.41 -17.05
N SER A 310 -62.77 -24.09 -17.92
CA SER A 310 -62.16 -25.40 -17.60
C SER A 310 -61.37 -25.32 -16.28
N VAL A 311 -61.87 -26.00 -15.24
CA VAL A 311 -61.36 -25.98 -13.86
C VAL A 311 -59.86 -26.31 -13.74
N LEU A 312 -59.27 -26.92 -14.77
CA LEU A 312 -57.85 -27.23 -14.81
C LEU A 312 -56.97 -26.12 -15.40
N SER A 313 -57.46 -25.37 -16.40
CA SER A 313 -56.69 -24.23 -16.94
C SER A 313 -56.58 -23.13 -15.90
N ASP A 314 -57.61 -22.95 -15.08
CA ASP A 314 -57.61 -21.94 -14.02
C ASP A 314 -56.75 -22.35 -12.82
N LEU A 315 -56.52 -23.65 -12.58
CA LEU A 315 -55.59 -24.10 -11.53
C LEU A 315 -54.13 -23.83 -11.91
N GLU A 316 -53.79 -24.04 -13.18
CA GLU A 316 -52.47 -23.72 -13.74
C GLU A 316 -52.31 -22.20 -13.87
N HIS A 317 -53.37 -21.47 -14.22
CA HIS A 317 -53.35 -20.01 -14.32
C HIS A 317 -53.37 -19.30 -12.96
N LEU A 318 -54.06 -19.82 -11.93
CA LEU A 318 -54.08 -19.29 -10.56
C LEU A 318 -52.83 -19.66 -9.76
N ALA A 319 -52.27 -20.86 -9.95
CA ALA A 319 -50.93 -21.17 -9.44
C ALA A 319 -49.94 -20.16 -10.03
N GLY A 320 -50.13 -19.84 -11.30
CA GLY A 320 -49.35 -18.85 -11.99
C GLY A 320 -49.50 -17.39 -11.58
N GLU A 321 -50.74 -16.91 -11.46
CA GLU A 321 -51.05 -15.56 -10.99
C GLU A 321 -50.68 -15.38 -9.53
N SER A 322 -50.85 -16.39 -8.68
CA SER A 322 -50.44 -16.28 -7.26
C SER A 322 -48.92 -16.32 -7.08
N ILE A 323 -48.21 -17.06 -7.93
CA ILE A 323 -46.74 -17.03 -7.99
C ILE A 323 -46.28 -15.69 -8.55
N ASN A 324 -46.85 -15.17 -9.64
CA ASN A 324 -46.50 -13.85 -10.20
C ASN A 324 -46.89 -12.67 -9.28
N ALA A 325 -48.05 -12.71 -8.63
CA ALA A 325 -48.48 -11.68 -7.68
C ALA A 325 -47.68 -11.70 -6.36
N ALA A 326 -47.15 -12.86 -5.95
CA ALA A 326 -46.21 -12.96 -4.82
C ALA A 326 -44.74 -12.64 -5.20
N ILE A 327 -44.44 -12.68 -6.50
CA ILE A 327 -43.15 -12.32 -7.10
C ILE A 327 -43.04 -10.80 -7.33
N GLY A 328 -44.18 -10.08 -7.45
CA GLY A 328 -44.24 -8.62 -7.59
C GLY A 328 -44.11 -8.19 -9.06
N GLU A 329 -44.82 -7.11 -9.44
CA GLU A 329 -44.90 -6.64 -10.83
C GLU A 329 -43.53 -6.22 -11.43
N ASP A 330 -42.51 -5.99 -10.60
CA ASP A 330 -41.16 -5.55 -11.01
C ASP A 330 -40.13 -6.69 -11.19
N ALA A 331 -40.49 -7.95 -10.95
CA ALA A 331 -39.53 -9.05 -11.01
C ALA A 331 -39.38 -9.64 -12.44
N LYS A 332 -38.16 -9.58 -12.99
CA LYS A 332 -37.74 -10.15 -14.29
C LYS A 332 -37.83 -11.70 -14.40
N LEU A 333 -38.45 -12.37 -13.43
CA LEU A 333 -38.61 -13.82 -13.37
C LEU A 333 -40.07 -14.17 -13.69
N THR A 334 -40.36 -14.38 -14.97
CA THR A 334 -41.58 -15.11 -15.37
C THR A 334 -41.37 -16.58 -15.03
N THR A 335 -42.16 -17.10 -14.10
CA THR A 335 -42.10 -18.52 -13.74
C THR A 335 -42.66 -19.37 -14.88
N VAL A 336 -41.78 -20.17 -15.51
CA VAL A 336 -42.19 -21.17 -16.49
C VAL A 336 -42.69 -22.39 -15.74
N TRP A 337 -44.01 -22.52 -15.57
CA TRP A 337 -44.62 -23.80 -15.19
C TRP A 337 -45.09 -24.57 -16.43
N ALA A 338 -45.28 -25.89 -16.28
CA ALA A 338 -45.74 -26.77 -17.34
C ALA A 338 -47.16 -26.40 -17.80
N GLY A 339 -47.27 -25.44 -18.74
CA GLY A 339 -48.55 -24.94 -19.24
C GLY A 339 -48.47 -23.59 -19.98
N MET A 340 -47.46 -22.76 -19.72
CA MET A 340 -47.27 -21.46 -20.40
C MET A 340 -46.18 -21.58 -21.46
N ASP A 341 -46.48 -21.23 -22.72
CA ASP A 341 -45.42 -20.99 -23.70
C ASP A 341 -44.80 -19.63 -23.39
N PRO A 342 -43.46 -19.50 -23.33
CA PRO A 342 -42.82 -18.21 -23.09
C PRO A 342 -43.29 -17.25 -24.18
N ALA A 343 -43.73 -16.05 -23.77
CA ALA A 343 -44.05 -15.00 -24.73
C ALA A 343 -42.81 -14.79 -25.63
N PRO A 344 -42.95 -14.75 -26.97
CA PRO A 344 -41.81 -14.47 -27.84
C PRO A 344 -41.32 -13.05 -27.55
N GLY A 345 -40.24 -12.92 -26.78
CA GLY A 345 -39.61 -11.65 -26.45
C GLY A 345 -39.34 -11.35 -24.97
N SER A 346 -39.83 -12.14 -24.00
CA SER A 346 -39.48 -11.91 -22.59
C SER A 346 -38.12 -12.53 -22.25
N GLN A 347 -37.04 -11.77 -22.41
CA GLN A 347 -35.72 -12.13 -21.88
C GLN A 347 -35.77 -12.14 -20.35
N THR A 348 -35.81 -13.33 -19.77
CA THR A 348 -35.58 -13.57 -18.34
C THR A 348 -34.09 -13.31 -18.05
N SER A 349 -33.79 -12.22 -17.35
CA SER A 349 -32.42 -11.89 -16.91
C SER A 349 -32.20 -12.15 -15.41
N GLY A 350 -32.89 -13.15 -14.84
CA GLY A 350 -32.64 -13.66 -13.50
C GLY A 350 -32.40 -15.18 -13.59
N PRO A 351 -31.49 -15.75 -12.79
CA PRO A 351 -31.04 -17.12 -12.96
C PRO A 351 -32.19 -18.10 -12.71
N GLY A 352 -32.64 -18.76 -13.78
CA GLY A 352 -33.73 -19.72 -13.78
C GLY A 352 -33.33 -21.06 -13.14
N THR A 353 -32.03 -21.31 -12.97
CA THR A 353 -31.46 -22.54 -12.40
C THR A 353 -30.40 -22.24 -11.33
N VAL A 354 -30.16 -23.21 -10.43
CA VAL A 354 -29.10 -23.10 -9.40
C VAL A 354 -27.73 -22.85 -10.05
N ALA A 355 -27.45 -23.48 -11.19
CA ALA A 355 -26.20 -23.31 -11.93
C ALA A 355 -26.04 -21.88 -12.50
N GLU A 356 -27.11 -21.28 -13.03
CA GLU A 356 -27.07 -19.89 -13.48
C GLU A 356 -26.84 -18.92 -12.30
N PHE A 357 -27.40 -19.21 -11.12
CA PHE A 357 -27.18 -18.38 -9.95
C PHE A 357 -25.75 -18.52 -9.39
N GLU A 358 -25.21 -19.73 -9.37
CA GLU A 358 -23.80 -19.97 -9.04
C GLU A 358 -22.88 -19.20 -10.00
N SER A 359 -23.19 -19.19 -11.30
CA SER A 359 -22.46 -18.39 -12.28
C SER A 359 -22.61 -16.89 -12.05
N ALA A 360 -23.79 -16.40 -11.64
CA ALA A 360 -24.01 -15.00 -11.32
C ALA A 360 -23.24 -14.55 -10.07
N VAL A 361 -23.15 -15.42 -9.05
CA VAL A 361 -22.33 -15.17 -7.86
C VAL A 361 -20.84 -15.19 -8.21
N ALA A 362 -20.39 -16.12 -9.05
CA ALA A 362 -19.01 -16.15 -9.54
C ALA A 362 -18.66 -14.89 -10.34
N HIS A 363 -19.51 -14.50 -11.29
CA HIS A 363 -19.34 -13.27 -12.07
C HIS A 363 -19.32 -12.03 -11.17
N ARG A 364 -20.17 -12.00 -10.14
CA ARG A 364 -20.17 -10.89 -9.18
C ARG A 364 -18.87 -10.80 -8.40
N ARG A 365 -18.19 -11.91 -8.10
CA ARG A 365 -16.86 -11.88 -7.48
C ARG A 365 -15.83 -11.27 -8.44
N GLU A 366 -15.84 -11.69 -9.71
CA GLU A 366 -14.93 -11.17 -10.74
C GLU A 366 -15.08 -9.65 -11.00
N GLU A 367 -16.29 -9.09 -10.85
CA GLU A 367 -16.53 -7.64 -11.01
C GLU A 367 -15.95 -6.78 -9.87
N ILE A 368 -15.61 -7.37 -8.72
CA ILE A 368 -15.11 -6.61 -7.57
C ILE A 368 -13.61 -6.39 -7.75
N ASP A 369 -13.22 -5.12 -7.87
CA ASP A 369 -11.81 -4.71 -7.84
C ASP A 369 -11.36 -4.27 -6.43
N GLY A 370 -10.04 -4.17 -6.26
CA GLY A 370 -9.40 -3.75 -5.00
C GLY A 370 -9.53 -2.26 -4.65
N SER A 371 -10.33 -1.49 -5.40
CA SER A 371 -10.42 -0.02 -5.27
C SER A 371 -11.42 0.48 -4.22
N ARG A 372 -12.18 -0.42 -3.58
CA ARG A 372 -13.32 -0.07 -2.73
C ARG A 372 -13.01 0.27 -1.27
N VAL A 373 -11.81 -0.02 -0.77
CA VAL A 373 -11.32 0.61 0.49
C VAL A 373 -10.72 1.95 0.10
N SER A 374 -11.13 3.03 0.75
CA SER A 374 -10.72 4.37 0.36
C SER A 374 -9.20 4.54 0.54
N ARG A 375 -8.57 5.28 -0.38
CA ARG A 375 -7.14 5.62 -0.27
C ARG A 375 -6.82 6.37 1.03
N ALA A 376 -7.79 7.10 1.58
CA ALA A 376 -7.67 7.81 2.85
C ALA A 376 -7.63 6.84 4.04
N GLU A 377 -8.47 5.80 4.05
CA GLU A 377 -8.46 4.76 5.09
C GLU A 377 -7.10 4.05 5.18
N TRP A 378 -6.45 3.78 4.04
CA TRP A 378 -5.10 3.18 4.06
C TRP A 378 -4.02 4.11 4.61
N GLY A 379 -4.08 5.41 4.30
CA GLY A 379 -3.20 6.41 4.90
C GLY A 379 -3.40 6.51 6.41
N GLU A 380 -4.67 6.57 6.86
CA GLU A 380 -5.00 6.56 8.29
C GLU A 380 -4.50 5.30 9.01
N LEU A 381 -4.54 4.13 8.36
CA LEU A 381 -4.00 2.90 8.96
C LEU A 381 -2.50 3.02 9.23
N VAL A 382 -1.72 3.49 8.26
CA VAL A 382 -0.25 3.64 8.39
C VAL A 382 0.08 4.69 9.45
N ASP A 383 -0.55 5.86 9.38
CA ASP A 383 -0.30 6.96 10.31
C ASP A 383 -0.64 6.57 11.75
N ASN A 384 -1.80 5.92 11.97
CA ASN A 384 -2.20 5.46 13.30
C ASN A 384 -1.30 4.34 13.82
N ALA A 385 -0.90 3.38 12.98
CA ALA A 385 -0.03 2.28 13.39
C ALA A 385 1.35 2.78 13.82
N LEU A 386 1.95 3.70 13.05
CA LEU A 386 3.25 4.28 13.38
C LEU A 386 3.18 5.24 14.58
N ALA A 387 2.08 5.99 14.73
CA ALA A 387 1.88 6.91 15.85
C ALA A 387 1.83 6.22 17.22
N LEU A 388 1.43 4.95 17.26
CA LEU A 388 1.51 4.12 18.47
C LEU A 388 2.95 3.85 18.91
N VAL A 389 3.92 3.95 18.01
CA VAL A 389 5.35 3.69 18.28
C VAL A 389 6.11 5.01 18.47
N ASP A 390 5.89 6.00 17.61
CA ASP A 390 6.66 7.25 17.58
C ASP A 390 5.96 8.48 18.16
N GLY A 391 4.77 8.31 18.75
CA GLY A 391 4.01 9.41 19.38
C GLY A 391 3.57 10.50 18.42
N GLY A 392 3.58 10.26 17.10
CA GLY A 392 3.20 11.21 16.06
C GLY A 392 1.77 11.78 16.21
N PRO A 393 1.42 12.85 15.48
CA PRO A 393 0.22 13.65 15.70
C PRO A 393 -1.14 12.96 15.45
N ALA A 394 -1.17 11.64 15.24
CA ALA A 394 -2.41 10.94 14.93
C ALA A 394 -3.44 11.02 16.08
N PRO A 395 -4.72 11.33 15.81
CA PRO A 395 -5.56 12.02 16.79
C PRO A 395 -6.45 11.12 17.68
N ALA A 396 -6.38 9.77 17.60
CA ALA A 396 -7.49 8.95 18.08
C ALA A 396 -7.20 7.61 18.82
N VAL A 397 -6.06 6.96 18.62
CA VAL A 397 -5.91 5.54 19.04
C VAL A 397 -5.33 5.39 20.46
N ALA A 398 -4.48 6.31 20.90
CA ALA A 398 -3.99 6.39 22.27
C ALA A 398 -4.40 7.74 22.89
N PRO A 399 -5.53 7.83 23.62
CA PRO A 399 -5.86 9.05 24.34
C PRO A 399 -4.71 9.38 25.32
N PRO A 400 -4.38 10.66 25.49
CA PRO A 400 -3.37 11.05 26.47
C PRO A 400 -3.78 10.57 27.86
N THR A 401 -2.79 10.24 28.69
CA THR A 401 -2.97 9.92 30.11
C THR A 401 -3.62 11.10 30.85
N GLU A 402 -4.04 10.91 32.10
CA GLU A 402 -4.61 11.98 32.93
C GLU A 402 -3.66 13.19 33.06
N GLU A 403 -2.34 12.98 32.87
CA GLU A 403 -1.30 14.02 32.85
C GLU A 403 -1.05 14.65 31.46
N GLY A 404 -1.84 14.27 30.44
CA GLY A 404 -1.70 14.81 29.08
C GLY A 404 -0.62 14.14 28.22
N ARG A 405 0.03 13.07 28.71
CA ARG A 405 1.16 12.39 28.04
C ARG A 405 0.66 11.20 27.21
N ARG A 406 1.29 10.92 26.05
CA ARG A 406 0.85 9.80 25.18
C ARG A 406 1.59 8.51 25.52
N LEU A 407 0.89 7.38 25.50
CA LEU A 407 1.51 6.07 25.66
C LEU A 407 2.04 5.58 24.30
N VAL A 408 3.29 5.11 24.28
CA VAL A 408 3.93 4.54 23.08
C VAL A 408 4.45 3.12 23.31
N VAL A 409 4.58 2.37 22.21
CA VAL A 409 5.18 1.04 22.16
C VAL A 409 6.66 1.17 21.82
N SER A 410 7.53 0.88 22.79
CA SER A 410 8.98 0.89 22.57
C SER A 410 9.53 -0.48 22.14
N ASP A 411 8.79 -1.57 22.35
CA ASP A 411 9.25 -2.91 22.02
C ASP A 411 8.73 -3.35 20.63
N PRO A 412 9.61 -3.55 19.62
CA PRO A 412 9.19 -3.99 18.29
C PRO A 412 8.49 -5.36 18.28
N THR A 413 8.80 -6.24 19.24
CA THR A 413 8.20 -7.59 19.32
C THR A 413 6.69 -7.55 19.53
N VAL A 414 6.22 -6.48 20.15
CA VAL A 414 4.81 -6.21 20.44
C VAL A 414 4.09 -5.69 19.17
N PHE A 415 4.83 -5.05 18.26
CA PHE A 415 4.29 -4.48 17.04
C PHE A 415 4.05 -5.54 15.96
N GLY A 416 5.03 -6.41 15.73
CA GLY A 416 4.98 -7.46 14.70
C GLY A 416 6.13 -8.47 14.83
N PRO A 417 6.14 -9.52 13.99
CA PRO A 417 7.11 -10.60 14.08
C PRO A 417 8.54 -10.18 13.69
N ASP A 418 9.55 -10.97 14.06
CA ASP A 418 10.94 -10.71 13.65
C ASP A 418 11.11 -10.77 12.11
N PRO A 419 11.55 -9.68 11.45
CA PRO A 419 11.73 -9.64 10.00
C PRO A 419 13.01 -10.33 9.50
N SER A 420 13.86 -10.89 10.38
CA SER A 420 15.14 -11.54 10.02
C SER A 420 14.99 -12.65 8.98
N SER A 421 13.83 -13.32 8.95
CA SER A 421 13.50 -14.40 8.00
C SER A 421 13.01 -13.90 6.63
N GLY A 422 12.96 -12.58 6.40
CA GLY A 422 12.55 -11.97 5.14
C GLY A 422 11.04 -11.73 4.99
N ALA A 423 10.66 -10.99 3.95
CA ALA A 423 9.28 -10.53 3.74
C ALA A 423 8.27 -11.68 3.61
N ALA A 424 8.65 -12.78 2.94
CA ALA A 424 7.77 -13.94 2.73
C ALA A 424 7.42 -14.66 4.03
N ALA A 425 8.38 -14.79 4.95
CA ALA A 425 8.15 -15.41 6.26
C ALA A 425 7.22 -14.56 7.14
N VAL A 426 7.42 -13.23 7.14
CA VAL A 426 6.52 -12.29 7.83
C VAL A 426 5.10 -12.36 7.26
N ARG A 427 4.95 -12.41 5.93
CA ARG A 427 3.66 -12.63 5.27
C ARG A 427 3.02 -13.92 5.75
N GLN A 428 3.75 -15.02 5.76
CA GLN A 428 3.23 -16.33 6.19
C GLN A 428 2.73 -16.29 7.64
N GLN A 429 3.44 -15.63 8.55
CA GLN A 429 3.03 -15.50 9.94
C GLN A 429 1.80 -14.59 10.11
N LEU A 430 1.73 -13.50 9.35
CA LEU A 430 0.55 -12.64 9.32
C LEU A 430 -0.66 -13.36 8.69
N THR A 431 -0.46 -14.33 7.78
CA THR A 431 -1.52 -15.11 7.12
C THR A 431 -1.93 -16.41 7.84
N SER A 432 -1.10 -17.02 8.67
CA SER A 432 -1.39 -18.32 9.31
C SER A 432 -2.25 -18.19 10.59
N GLY A 433 -2.10 -17.09 11.35
CA GLY A 433 -2.94 -16.79 12.52
C GLY A 433 -2.59 -17.51 13.83
N ASP A 434 -1.75 -18.55 13.81
CA ASP A 434 -1.37 -19.30 15.04
C ASP A 434 -0.32 -18.57 15.90
N ASP A 435 0.67 -17.89 15.29
CA ASP A 435 1.73 -17.16 16.03
C ASP A 435 1.58 -15.63 15.97
N GLY A 436 0.85 -15.09 14.99
CA GLY A 436 0.71 -13.64 14.77
C GLY A 436 -0.23 -12.92 15.75
N GLY A 437 -1.13 -13.65 16.42
CA GLY A 437 -2.22 -13.10 17.24
C GLY A 437 -1.79 -12.33 18.50
N GLU A 438 -0.51 -12.37 18.86
CA GLU A 438 0.04 -11.66 20.02
C GLU A 438 0.50 -10.22 19.69
N THR A 439 0.74 -9.93 18.42
CA THR A 439 1.28 -8.64 17.95
C THR A 439 0.20 -7.69 17.44
N LEU A 440 0.48 -6.38 17.38
CA LEU A 440 -0.46 -5.39 16.83
C LEU A 440 -0.86 -5.71 15.39
N LEU A 441 0.13 -5.90 14.50
CA LEU A 441 -0.12 -6.16 13.08
C LEU A 441 -0.84 -7.50 12.88
N GLY A 442 -0.46 -8.54 13.62
CA GLY A 442 -1.12 -9.83 13.49
C GLY A 442 -2.55 -9.86 14.05
N ARG A 443 -2.88 -9.06 15.08
CA ARG A 443 -4.27 -8.86 15.53
C ARG A 443 -5.13 -8.12 14.53
N VAL A 444 -4.59 -7.08 13.89
CA VAL A 444 -5.30 -6.35 12.83
C VAL A 444 -5.54 -7.30 11.64
N ALA A 445 -4.53 -8.06 11.22
CA ALA A 445 -4.65 -9.05 10.15
C ALA A 445 -5.65 -10.17 10.47
N SER A 446 -5.60 -10.75 11.68
CA SER A 446 -6.51 -11.82 12.10
C SER A 446 -7.95 -11.34 12.23
N SER A 447 -8.17 -10.11 12.69
CA SER A 447 -9.51 -9.52 12.77
C SER A 447 -10.13 -9.30 11.39
N VAL A 448 -9.36 -8.77 10.42
CA VAL A 448 -9.84 -8.63 9.04
C VAL A 448 -10.09 -10.00 8.40
N ARG A 449 -9.25 -11.00 8.68
CA ARG A 449 -9.50 -12.39 8.25
C ARG A 449 -10.78 -12.95 8.84
N ALA A 450 -11.06 -12.69 10.11
CA ALA A 450 -12.31 -13.12 10.75
C ALA A 450 -13.54 -12.47 10.08
N GLN A 451 -13.45 -11.19 9.70
CA GLN A 451 -14.50 -10.51 8.93
C GLN A 451 -14.67 -11.15 7.54
N TRP A 452 -13.56 -11.46 6.85
CA TRP A 452 -13.59 -12.15 5.56
C TRP A 452 -14.24 -13.54 5.66
N GLN A 453 -13.82 -14.36 6.62
CA GLN A 453 -14.39 -15.69 6.87
C GLN A 453 -15.87 -15.62 7.24
N ALA A 454 -16.28 -14.62 8.03
CA ALA A 454 -17.69 -14.39 8.34
C ALA A 454 -18.52 -14.05 7.09
N ALA A 455 -17.99 -13.21 6.20
CA ALA A 455 -18.64 -12.88 4.93
C ALA A 455 -18.75 -14.11 4.01
N GLU A 456 -17.69 -14.92 3.91
CA GLU A 456 -17.67 -16.14 3.09
C GLU A 456 -18.63 -17.21 3.64
N GLY A 457 -18.66 -17.37 4.96
CA GLY A 457 -19.62 -18.23 5.65
C GLY A 457 -21.06 -17.78 5.41
N ALA A 458 -21.33 -16.48 5.46
CA ALA A 458 -22.65 -15.91 5.18
C ALA A 458 -23.07 -16.09 3.71
N ALA A 459 -22.15 -15.92 2.76
CA ALA A 459 -22.40 -16.17 1.34
C ALA A 459 -22.74 -17.64 1.08
N THR A 460 -21.98 -18.56 1.68
CA THR A 460 -22.21 -20.01 1.58
C THR A 460 -23.55 -20.41 2.21
N ALA A 461 -23.90 -19.84 3.37
CA ALA A 461 -25.17 -20.08 4.03
C ALA A 461 -26.36 -19.58 3.19
N ALA A 462 -26.26 -18.38 2.61
CA ALA A 462 -27.27 -17.83 1.72
C ALA A 462 -27.44 -18.68 0.45
N MET A 463 -26.35 -19.18 -0.14
CA MET A 463 -26.42 -20.11 -1.28
C MET A 463 -27.12 -21.42 -0.91
N ALA A 464 -26.85 -21.97 0.28
CA ALA A 464 -27.54 -23.16 0.76
C ALA A 464 -29.04 -22.91 1.00
N ASP A 465 -29.41 -21.73 1.51
CA ASP A 465 -30.81 -21.32 1.66
C ASP A 465 -31.51 -21.14 0.31
N PHE A 466 -30.81 -20.60 -0.69
CA PHE A 466 -31.31 -20.50 -2.07
C PHE A 466 -31.64 -21.89 -2.64
N ARG A 467 -30.71 -22.85 -2.52
CA ARG A 467 -30.92 -24.25 -2.96
C ARG A 467 -32.12 -24.89 -2.27
N ARG A 468 -32.25 -24.73 -0.94
CA ARG A 468 -33.39 -25.27 -0.17
C ARG A 468 -34.72 -24.64 -0.58
N ALA A 469 -34.76 -23.32 -0.74
CA ALA A 469 -35.97 -22.62 -1.17
C ALA A 469 -36.39 -23.06 -2.58
N ARG A 470 -35.41 -23.28 -3.47
CA ARG A 470 -35.67 -23.75 -4.83
C ARG A 470 -36.21 -25.18 -4.86
N GLU A 471 -35.64 -26.09 -4.07
CA GLU A 471 -36.12 -27.47 -3.97
C GLU A 471 -37.60 -27.53 -3.53
N VAL A 472 -38.01 -26.64 -2.62
CA VAL A 472 -39.42 -26.56 -2.17
C VAL A 472 -40.35 -26.11 -3.31
N LEU A 473 -39.89 -25.22 -4.18
CA LEU A 473 -40.65 -24.73 -5.35
C LEU A 473 -40.72 -25.78 -6.47
N ASP A 474 -39.66 -26.59 -6.64
CA ASP A 474 -39.59 -27.61 -7.70
C ASP A 474 -40.38 -28.89 -7.35
N ARG A 475 -40.75 -29.11 -6.07
CA ARG A 475 -41.59 -30.25 -5.66
C ARG A 475 -43.02 -30.09 -6.19
N ARG A 476 -43.49 -31.09 -6.95
CA ARG A 476 -44.87 -31.14 -7.49
C ARG A 476 -45.93 -31.01 -6.39
N PRO A 477 -47.08 -30.36 -6.68
CA PRO A 477 -48.20 -30.28 -5.75
C PRO A 477 -48.70 -31.68 -5.35
N SER A 478 -49.23 -31.78 -4.14
CA SER A 478 -49.56 -33.07 -3.53
C SER A 478 -50.52 -33.90 -4.41
N PRO A 479 -50.30 -35.23 -4.59
CA PRO A 479 -51.21 -36.11 -5.34
C PRO A 479 -52.62 -36.17 -4.71
N LEU A 480 -52.73 -35.74 -3.46
CA LEU A 480 -53.92 -35.70 -2.64
C LEU A 480 -54.97 -34.71 -3.17
N LEU A 481 -54.56 -33.55 -3.70
CA LEU A 481 -55.46 -32.59 -4.36
C LEU A 481 -56.08 -33.17 -5.65
N GLY A 482 -55.29 -33.96 -6.40
CA GLY A 482 -55.76 -34.68 -7.57
C GLY A 482 -56.84 -35.70 -7.21
N ALA A 483 -56.63 -36.47 -6.15
CA ALA A 483 -57.59 -37.45 -5.65
C ALA A 483 -58.88 -36.80 -5.11
N LEU A 484 -58.78 -35.72 -4.33
CA LEU A 484 -59.95 -35.00 -3.80
C LEU A 484 -60.83 -34.40 -4.90
N ASN A 485 -60.25 -33.92 -6.00
CA ASN A 485 -61.02 -33.44 -7.14
C ASN A 485 -61.85 -34.56 -7.80
N TRP A 486 -61.32 -35.79 -7.84
CA TRP A 486 -62.09 -36.95 -8.32
C TRP A 486 -63.19 -37.35 -7.36
N VAL A 487 -62.93 -37.33 -6.05
CA VAL A 487 -63.95 -37.56 -5.01
C VAL A 487 -65.09 -36.54 -5.15
N MET A 488 -64.76 -35.26 -5.35
CA MET A 488 -65.74 -34.20 -5.61
C MET A 488 -66.60 -34.46 -6.84
N ALA A 489 -65.98 -34.83 -7.97
CA ALA A 489 -66.70 -35.12 -9.19
C ALA A 489 -67.69 -36.28 -8.99
N THR A 490 -67.26 -37.34 -8.31
CA THR A 490 -68.10 -38.49 -7.97
C THR A 490 -69.27 -38.12 -7.06
N LEU A 491 -69.03 -37.33 -6.00
CA LEU A 491 -70.07 -36.86 -5.09
C LEU A 491 -71.09 -35.95 -5.80
N PHE A 492 -70.62 -35.04 -6.65
CA PHE A 492 -71.50 -34.15 -7.42
C PHE A 492 -72.35 -34.93 -8.41
N VAL A 493 -71.77 -35.90 -9.09
CA VAL A 493 -72.54 -36.74 -10.01
C VAL A 493 -73.51 -37.64 -9.25
N GLY A 494 -73.15 -38.18 -8.09
CA GLY A 494 -74.08 -38.88 -7.20
C GLY A 494 -75.26 -37.99 -6.76
N LEU A 495 -75.02 -36.70 -6.50
CA LEU A 495 -76.07 -35.72 -6.20
C LEU A 495 -77.02 -35.51 -7.39
N VAL A 496 -76.48 -35.34 -8.59
CA VAL A 496 -77.28 -35.21 -9.82
C VAL A 496 -78.07 -36.49 -10.11
N ALA A 497 -77.46 -37.66 -9.93
CA ALA A 497 -78.10 -38.98 -10.08
C ALA A 497 -79.30 -39.12 -9.14
N THR A 498 -79.09 -38.83 -7.86
CA THR A 498 -80.11 -38.91 -6.81
C THR A 498 -81.25 -37.94 -7.10
N GLY A 499 -80.92 -36.72 -7.53
CA GLY A 499 -81.89 -35.73 -8.00
C GLY A 499 -82.71 -36.21 -9.19
N ALA A 500 -82.07 -36.78 -10.21
CA ALA A 500 -82.74 -37.30 -11.41
C ALA A 500 -83.67 -38.49 -11.11
N VAL A 501 -83.23 -39.43 -10.26
CA VAL A 501 -84.04 -40.59 -9.84
C VAL A 501 -85.26 -40.12 -9.04
N LEU A 502 -85.08 -39.30 -8.00
CA LEU A 502 -86.14 -39.04 -7.03
C LEU A 502 -87.03 -37.82 -7.36
N SER A 503 -86.69 -37.02 -8.38
CA SER A 503 -87.50 -35.87 -8.83
C SER A 503 -88.72 -36.23 -9.69
N GLY A 504 -88.88 -37.51 -10.07
CA GLY A 504 -89.96 -37.96 -10.96
C GLY A 504 -89.69 -37.73 -12.45
N LEU A 505 -88.51 -37.21 -12.81
CA LEU A 505 -88.06 -37.06 -14.21
C LEU A 505 -88.10 -38.38 -14.98
N ALA A 506 -87.76 -39.48 -14.32
CA ALA A 506 -87.78 -40.80 -14.92
C ALA A 506 -89.20 -41.32 -15.22
N GLU A 507 -90.18 -40.92 -14.41
CA GLU A 507 -91.60 -41.20 -14.62
C GLU A 507 -92.17 -40.33 -15.75
N ALA A 508 -91.81 -39.04 -15.79
CA ALA A 508 -92.14 -38.14 -16.90
C ALA A 508 -91.53 -38.55 -18.25
N ALA A 509 -90.38 -39.23 -18.23
CA ALA A 509 -89.73 -39.80 -19.41
C ALA A 509 -90.30 -41.18 -19.80
N GLY A 510 -91.29 -41.71 -19.08
CA GLY A 510 -91.92 -43.01 -19.35
C GLY A 510 -91.02 -44.22 -19.06
N LEU A 511 -89.90 -44.06 -18.35
CA LEU A 511 -88.91 -45.13 -18.15
C LEU A 511 -89.50 -46.33 -17.38
N LEU A 512 -90.51 -46.11 -16.54
CA LEU A 512 -91.23 -47.17 -15.81
C LEU A 512 -92.11 -48.05 -16.70
N GLU A 513 -92.50 -47.57 -17.88
CA GLU A 513 -93.39 -48.28 -18.81
C GLU A 513 -92.62 -49.06 -19.88
N TRP A 514 -91.29 -48.93 -19.92
CA TRP A 514 -90.45 -49.60 -20.90
C TRP A 514 -90.38 -51.10 -20.64
N ASP A 515 -90.70 -51.88 -21.67
CA ASP A 515 -90.52 -53.33 -21.70
C ASP A 515 -89.02 -53.70 -21.78
N GLU A 516 -88.71 -54.96 -21.52
CA GLU A 516 -87.35 -55.50 -21.38
C GLU A 516 -86.49 -55.27 -22.64
N ASP A 517 -87.08 -55.45 -23.81
CA ASP A 517 -86.41 -55.22 -25.10
C ASP A 517 -86.08 -53.74 -25.32
N GLN A 518 -86.98 -52.83 -24.91
CA GLN A 518 -86.79 -51.38 -25.07
C GLN A 518 -85.64 -50.86 -24.19
N ARG A 519 -85.52 -51.39 -22.96
CA ARG A 519 -84.42 -51.05 -22.03
C ARG A 519 -83.08 -51.53 -22.54
N THR A 520 -83.02 -52.78 -23.02
CA THR A 520 -81.78 -53.36 -23.55
C THR A 520 -81.27 -52.56 -24.75
N VAL A 521 -82.17 -52.18 -25.68
CA VAL A 521 -81.82 -51.33 -26.83
C VAL A 521 -81.37 -49.94 -26.40
N ALA A 522 -82.05 -49.31 -25.44
CA ALA A 522 -81.67 -47.99 -24.94
C ALA A 522 -80.29 -47.99 -24.24
N TRP A 523 -79.97 -49.03 -23.45
CA TRP A 523 -78.66 -49.16 -22.82
C TRP A 523 -77.55 -49.43 -23.83
N LEU A 524 -77.83 -50.22 -24.86
CA LEU A 524 -76.88 -50.45 -25.95
C LEU A 524 -76.59 -49.13 -26.70
N ALA A 525 -77.63 -48.34 -26.97
CA ALA A 525 -77.51 -47.03 -27.60
C ALA A 525 -76.73 -46.03 -26.74
N LEU A 526 -77.04 -45.95 -25.43
CA LEU A 526 -76.33 -45.08 -24.50
C LEU A 526 -74.85 -45.45 -24.37
N SER A 527 -74.55 -46.74 -24.25
CA SER A 527 -73.17 -47.25 -24.20
C SER A 527 -72.41 -46.94 -25.49
N GLY A 528 -73.08 -47.07 -26.65
CA GLY A 528 -72.53 -46.69 -27.95
C GLY A 528 -72.21 -45.20 -28.05
N VAL A 529 -73.11 -44.32 -27.61
CA VAL A 529 -72.89 -42.86 -27.60
C VAL A 529 -71.76 -42.47 -26.65
N ALA A 530 -71.72 -43.06 -25.45
CA ALA A 530 -70.66 -42.81 -24.48
C ALA A 530 -69.29 -43.23 -25.02
N LEU A 531 -69.20 -44.42 -25.63
CA LEU A 531 -67.96 -44.93 -26.22
C LEU A 531 -67.49 -44.07 -27.40
N MET A 532 -68.40 -43.68 -28.29
CA MET A 532 -68.08 -42.80 -29.43
C MET A 532 -67.60 -41.42 -28.98
N SER A 533 -68.22 -40.86 -27.94
CA SER A 533 -67.81 -39.58 -27.35
C SER A 533 -66.44 -39.69 -26.69
N ALA A 534 -66.18 -40.78 -25.96
CA ALA A 534 -64.89 -41.04 -25.33
C ALA A 534 -63.77 -41.25 -26.36
N LEU A 535 -64.05 -41.98 -27.44
CA LEU A 535 -63.14 -42.16 -28.56
C LEU A 535 -62.87 -40.84 -29.28
N ALA A 536 -63.89 -40.01 -29.52
CA ALA A 536 -63.71 -38.69 -30.13
C ALA A 536 -62.77 -37.79 -29.30
N CYS A 537 -62.87 -37.85 -27.96
CA CYS A 537 -61.98 -37.16 -27.04
C CYS A 537 -60.55 -37.76 -27.00
N ALA A 538 -60.41 -39.08 -27.16
CA ALA A 538 -59.13 -39.77 -27.10
C ALA A 538 -58.31 -39.71 -28.42
N VAL A 539 -58.98 -39.69 -29.58
CA VAL A 539 -58.35 -39.72 -30.92
C VAL A 539 -57.28 -38.62 -31.13
N PRO A 540 -57.46 -37.36 -30.70
CA PRO A 540 -56.44 -36.31 -30.85
C PRO A 540 -55.17 -36.52 -30.02
N VAL A 541 -55.25 -37.34 -28.96
CA VAL A 541 -54.11 -37.69 -28.08
C VAL A 541 -53.39 -38.93 -28.57
N LEU A 542 -54.17 -39.91 -29.05
CA LEU A 542 -53.63 -41.14 -29.62
C LEU A 542 -52.94 -40.88 -30.97
N LYS A 543 -53.34 -39.82 -31.68
CA LYS A 543 -52.59 -39.24 -32.82
C LYS A 543 -51.44 -38.40 -32.28
N GLY A 544 -50.29 -39.03 -32.01
CA GLY A 544 -49.04 -38.30 -31.72
C GLY A 544 -48.65 -37.31 -32.85
N PRO A 545 -47.68 -36.40 -32.61
CA PRO A 545 -47.24 -35.44 -33.63
C PRO A 545 -46.75 -36.19 -34.88
N ARG A 546 -47.17 -35.72 -36.06
CA ARG A 546 -46.80 -36.27 -37.36
C ARG A 546 -45.28 -36.20 -37.54
N VAL A 547 -44.59 -37.30 -37.29
CA VAL A 547 -43.25 -37.54 -37.82
C VAL A 547 -43.41 -38.40 -39.09
N GLY A 548 -42.67 -38.03 -40.14
CA GLY A 548 -42.96 -38.35 -41.53
C GLY A 548 -43.30 -39.80 -41.88
N GLY A 549 -44.25 -39.94 -42.82
CA GLY A 549 -44.03 -40.82 -43.97
C GLY A 549 -44.30 -42.32 -43.86
N GLN A 550 -44.97 -42.85 -42.83
CA GLN A 550 -45.63 -44.17 -42.92
C GLN A 550 -46.93 -44.19 -42.09
N SER A 551 -47.98 -44.80 -42.64
CA SER A 551 -49.36 -44.70 -42.15
C SER A 551 -49.60 -45.47 -40.84
N ILE A 552 -49.26 -44.84 -39.71
CA ILE A 552 -49.81 -45.16 -38.38
C ILE A 552 -51.36 -45.11 -38.40
N LEU A 553 -51.95 -44.44 -39.40
CA LEU A 553 -53.38 -44.49 -39.71
C LEU A 553 -53.91 -45.93 -39.95
N GLY A 554 -53.08 -46.86 -40.43
CA GLY A 554 -53.47 -48.25 -40.66
C GLY A 554 -53.54 -49.06 -39.37
N LYS A 555 -52.47 -49.02 -38.55
CA LYS A 555 -52.40 -49.78 -37.29
C LYS A 555 -53.37 -49.27 -36.24
N ALA A 556 -53.53 -47.95 -36.09
CA ALA A 556 -54.50 -47.40 -35.13
C ALA A 556 -55.96 -47.68 -35.55
N ARG A 557 -56.29 -47.71 -36.85
CA ARG A 557 -57.63 -48.11 -37.33
C ARG A 557 -57.90 -49.59 -37.14
N VAL A 558 -56.88 -50.44 -37.32
CA VAL A 558 -56.98 -51.88 -37.08
C VAL A 558 -57.10 -52.16 -35.59
N GLU A 559 -56.33 -51.50 -34.71
CA GLU A 559 -56.45 -51.69 -33.26
C GLU A 559 -57.76 -51.12 -32.69
N LEU A 560 -58.24 -49.96 -33.16
CA LEU A 560 -59.57 -49.44 -32.77
C LEU A 560 -60.70 -50.33 -33.32
N GLY A 561 -60.55 -50.84 -34.56
CA GLY A 561 -61.50 -51.74 -35.20
C GLY A 561 -61.54 -53.12 -34.55
N VAL A 562 -60.40 -53.63 -34.09
CA VAL A 562 -60.28 -54.85 -33.29
C VAL A 562 -60.85 -54.63 -31.89
N LEU A 563 -60.59 -53.49 -31.24
CA LEU A 563 -61.19 -53.17 -29.95
C LEU A 563 -62.71 -53.04 -30.05
N PHE A 564 -63.21 -52.37 -31.10
CA PHE A 564 -64.64 -52.26 -31.41
C PHE A 564 -65.24 -53.63 -31.75
N GLY A 565 -64.55 -54.46 -32.55
CA GLY A 565 -64.97 -55.82 -32.88
C GLY A 565 -65.00 -56.74 -31.66
N VAL A 566 -64.02 -56.65 -30.76
CA VAL A 566 -63.96 -57.38 -29.48
C VAL A 566 -65.04 -56.88 -28.53
N LEU A 567 -65.35 -55.58 -28.49
CA LEU A 567 -66.44 -55.05 -27.68
C LEU A 567 -67.82 -55.47 -28.22
N VAL A 568 -67.99 -55.53 -29.54
CA VAL A 568 -69.20 -56.06 -30.19
C VAL A 568 -69.32 -57.56 -29.95
N LEU A 569 -68.23 -58.32 -30.01
CA LEU A 569 -68.21 -59.74 -29.68
C LEU A 569 -68.51 -59.99 -28.19
N LEU A 570 -67.97 -59.16 -27.28
CA LEU A 570 -68.24 -59.24 -25.85
C LEU A 570 -69.66 -58.80 -25.51
N ALA A 571 -70.23 -57.82 -26.22
CA ALA A 571 -71.63 -57.43 -26.08
C ALA A 571 -72.55 -58.53 -26.60
N ALA A 572 -72.23 -59.18 -27.73
CA ALA A 572 -72.96 -60.33 -28.26
C ALA A 572 -72.85 -61.56 -27.34
N ALA A 573 -71.66 -61.85 -26.80
CA ALA A 573 -71.43 -62.93 -25.84
C ALA A 573 -72.09 -62.64 -24.48
N ALA A 574 -72.14 -61.39 -24.04
CA ALA A 574 -72.90 -60.98 -22.87
C ALA A 574 -74.40 -61.16 -23.10
N GLN A 575 -74.89 -60.81 -24.30
CA GLN A 575 -76.29 -61.00 -24.70
C GLN A 575 -76.67 -62.50 -24.72
N ASP A 576 -75.81 -63.38 -25.23
CA ASP A 576 -75.99 -64.84 -25.14
C ASP A 576 -75.92 -65.36 -23.69
N ALA A 577 -75.04 -64.80 -22.84
CA ALA A 577 -74.95 -65.16 -21.43
C ALA A 577 -76.15 -64.65 -20.59
N VAL A 578 -76.78 -63.54 -20.98
CA VAL A 578 -78.02 -63.02 -20.37
C VAL A 578 -79.19 -63.97 -20.66
N VAL A 579 -79.23 -64.58 -21.85
CA VAL A 579 -80.31 -65.51 -22.26
C VAL A 579 -80.21 -66.86 -21.54
N LEU A 580 -79.04 -67.26 -21.02
CA LEU A 580 -78.80 -68.56 -20.40
C LEU A 580 -78.74 -68.55 -18.85
N ALA A 581 -78.89 -67.40 -18.19
CA ALA A 581 -78.81 -67.29 -16.74
C ALA A 581 -80.17 -67.51 -16.03
N PRO A 582 -80.23 -68.24 -14.89
CA PRO A 582 -81.47 -68.42 -14.11
C PRO A 582 -82.00 -67.11 -13.50
N PRO A 583 -83.30 -67.05 -13.09
CA PRO A 583 -83.97 -65.82 -12.70
C PRO A 583 -83.35 -65.14 -11.47
N PRO A 584 -83.50 -63.81 -11.33
CA PRO A 584 -82.68 -62.97 -10.46
C PRO A 584 -82.95 -63.20 -8.96
N ILE A 585 -81.87 -63.23 -8.17
CA ILE A 585 -81.90 -62.89 -6.75
C ILE A 585 -82.02 -61.37 -6.66
N GLY A 586 -83.10 -60.87 -6.07
CA GLY A 586 -83.15 -59.54 -5.46
C GLY A 586 -82.66 -58.39 -6.34
N ALA A 587 -83.47 -58.00 -7.30
CA ALA A 587 -83.53 -56.65 -7.84
C ALA A 587 -82.42 -56.09 -8.75
N VAL A 588 -81.47 -56.87 -9.25
CA VAL A 588 -80.60 -56.46 -10.38
C VAL A 588 -80.28 -57.66 -11.28
N ARG A 589 -80.48 -57.56 -12.60
CA ARG A 589 -80.09 -58.66 -13.50
C ARG A 589 -78.58 -58.61 -13.76
N VAL A 590 -77.91 -59.74 -13.56
CA VAL A 590 -76.44 -59.89 -13.69
C VAL A 590 -75.94 -59.37 -15.04
N GLY A 591 -76.72 -59.55 -16.11
CA GLY A 591 -76.39 -59.10 -17.46
C GLY A 591 -76.20 -57.59 -17.64
N GLU A 592 -77.07 -56.76 -17.06
CA GLU A 592 -76.96 -55.30 -17.15
C GLU A 592 -75.77 -54.77 -16.35
N VAL A 593 -75.50 -55.38 -15.19
CA VAL A 593 -74.33 -55.08 -14.35
C VAL A 593 -73.05 -55.47 -15.07
N LEU A 594 -73.04 -56.65 -15.70
CA LEU A 594 -71.90 -57.15 -16.46
C LEU A 594 -71.59 -56.23 -17.64
N LEU A 595 -72.62 -55.83 -18.40
CA LEU A 595 -72.49 -54.90 -19.53
C LEU A 595 -71.96 -53.54 -19.09
N THR A 596 -72.54 -52.94 -18.06
CA THR A 596 -72.13 -51.62 -17.52
C THR A 596 -70.71 -51.67 -16.96
N SER A 597 -70.35 -52.77 -16.29
CA SER A 597 -69.02 -52.97 -15.71
C SER A 597 -67.96 -53.21 -16.77
N LEU A 598 -68.27 -53.96 -17.84
CA LEU A 598 -67.36 -54.21 -18.95
C LEU A 598 -67.11 -52.93 -19.78
N PHE A 599 -68.16 -52.16 -20.08
CA PHE A 599 -68.03 -50.83 -20.70
C PHE A 599 -67.29 -49.84 -19.79
N GLY A 600 -67.58 -49.88 -18.49
CA GLY A 600 -66.90 -49.06 -17.49
C GLY A 600 -65.40 -49.33 -17.47
N ALA A 601 -65.00 -50.60 -17.44
CA ALA A 601 -63.60 -51.02 -17.50
C ALA A 601 -62.92 -50.58 -18.81
N ALA A 602 -63.61 -50.66 -19.95
CA ALA A 602 -63.08 -50.23 -21.24
C ALA A 602 -62.80 -48.72 -21.28
N LEU A 603 -63.71 -47.89 -20.77
CA LEU A 603 -63.52 -46.45 -20.67
C LEU A 603 -62.42 -46.07 -19.68
N LEU A 604 -62.30 -46.81 -18.57
CA LEU A 604 -61.27 -46.60 -17.55
C LEU A 604 -59.88 -46.96 -18.09
N ALA A 605 -59.77 -48.05 -18.86
CA ALA A 605 -58.56 -48.42 -19.58
C ALA A 605 -58.18 -47.35 -20.64
N LEU A 606 -59.17 -46.81 -21.37
CA LEU A 606 -58.96 -45.73 -22.32
C LEU A 606 -58.47 -44.44 -21.64
N ALA A 607 -59.01 -44.10 -20.47
CA ALA A 607 -58.56 -42.96 -19.68
C ALA A 607 -57.11 -43.15 -19.18
N ALA A 608 -56.77 -44.35 -18.69
CA ALA A 608 -55.42 -44.69 -18.26
C ALA A 608 -54.41 -44.61 -19.43
N LEU A 609 -54.77 -45.12 -20.60
CA LEU A 609 -53.97 -45.03 -21.83
C LEU A 609 -53.76 -43.58 -22.29
N CYS A 610 -54.78 -42.73 -22.17
CA CYS A 610 -54.64 -41.30 -22.47
C CYS A 610 -53.74 -40.59 -21.44
N HIS A 611 -53.82 -40.97 -20.17
CA HIS A 611 -53.01 -40.40 -19.10
C HIS A 611 -51.52 -40.74 -19.23
N GLY A 612 -51.20 -41.98 -19.66
CA GLY A 612 -49.82 -42.47 -19.80
C GLY A 612 -49.04 -41.91 -21.00
N ARG A 613 -49.70 -41.27 -21.98
CA ARG A 613 -49.02 -40.61 -23.11
C ARG A 613 -48.68 -39.17 -22.74
N GLY A 614 -47.42 -38.95 -22.35
CA GLY A 614 -46.87 -37.75 -21.68
C GLY A 614 -46.85 -36.41 -22.46
N GLY A 615 -47.94 -36.03 -23.12
CA GLY A 615 -48.13 -34.69 -23.71
C GLY A 615 -49.31 -33.92 -23.10
N ARG A 616 -49.34 -32.59 -23.28
CA ARG A 616 -50.37 -31.65 -22.72
C ARG A 616 -51.82 -32.11 -22.93
N ARG A 617 -52.11 -32.87 -24.00
CA ARG A 617 -53.48 -33.31 -24.33
C ARG A 617 -53.89 -34.62 -23.63
N GLY A 618 -52.93 -35.42 -23.15
CA GLY A 618 -53.17 -36.75 -22.56
C GLY A 618 -53.99 -36.71 -21.26
N PRO A 619 -53.56 -35.94 -20.25
CA PRO A 619 -54.33 -35.78 -19.00
C PRO A 619 -55.72 -35.16 -19.24
N THR A 620 -55.84 -34.26 -20.21
CA THR A 620 -57.11 -33.58 -20.54
C THR A 620 -58.10 -34.54 -21.19
N ALA A 621 -57.64 -35.38 -22.12
CA ALA A 621 -58.47 -36.43 -22.71
C ALA A 621 -58.83 -37.50 -21.67
N ALA A 622 -57.90 -37.90 -20.80
CA ALA A 622 -58.18 -38.83 -19.71
C ALA A 622 -59.29 -38.31 -18.77
N LYS A 623 -59.29 -37.01 -18.47
CA LYS A 623 -60.35 -36.35 -17.68
C LYS A 623 -61.68 -36.30 -18.42
N ALA A 624 -61.68 -36.00 -19.73
CA ALA A 624 -62.90 -36.02 -20.54
C ALA A 624 -63.49 -37.44 -20.62
N VAL A 625 -62.67 -38.46 -20.84
CA VAL A 625 -63.08 -39.87 -20.84
C VAL A 625 -63.59 -40.29 -19.47
N GLY A 626 -62.93 -39.88 -18.38
CA GLY A 626 -63.41 -40.13 -17.02
C GLY A 626 -64.73 -39.44 -16.69
N ALA A 627 -64.96 -38.22 -17.19
CA ALA A 627 -66.25 -37.54 -17.05
C ALA A 627 -67.36 -38.27 -17.84
N ILE A 628 -67.07 -38.74 -19.05
CA ILE A 628 -68.01 -39.54 -19.87
C ILE A 628 -68.34 -40.86 -19.16
N LEU A 629 -67.33 -41.53 -18.59
CA LEU A 629 -67.54 -42.73 -17.78
C LEU A 629 -68.45 -42.44 -16.59
N LEU A 630 -68.22 -41.34 -15.87
CA LEU A 630 -69.00 -40.96 -14.70
C LEU A 630 -70.47 -40.68 -15.08
N VAL A 631 -70.72 -39.98 -16.18
CA VAL A 631 -72.06 -39.74 -16.73
C VAL A 631 -72.73 -41.04 -17.15
N HIS A 632 -72.01 -41.93 -17.84
CA HIS A 632 -72.54 -43.22 -18.29
C HIS A 632 -72.95 -44.11 -17.10
N VAL A 633 -72.05 -44.32 -16.14
CA VAL A 633 -72.33 -45.10 -14.91
C VAL A 633 -73.53 -44.54 -14.17
N THR A 634 -73.68 -43.22 -14.16
CA THR A 634 -74.79 -42.54 -13.49
C THR A 634 -76.12 -42.76 -14.18
N LEU A 635 -76.17 -42.56 -15.50
CA LEU A 635 -77.38 -42.83 -16.26
C LEU A 635 -77.76 -44.31 -16.17
N SER A 636 -76.80 -45.23 -16.28
CA SER A 636 -76.99 -46.67 -16.10
C SER A 636 -77.50 -47.02 -14.69
N GLY A 637 -76.94 -46.41 -13.65
CA GLY A 637 -77.42 -46.56 -12.27
C GLY A 637 -78.85 -46.06 -12.07
N VAL A 638 -79.18 -44.88 -12.63
CA VAL A 638 -80.52 -44.28 -12.58
C VAL A 638 -81.55 -45.22 -13.20
N GLY A 639 -81.33 -45.72 -14.40
CA GLY A 639 -82.31 -46.59 -15.06
C GLY A 639 -82.30 -48.04 -14.57
N GLY A 640 -81.23 -48.50 -13.91
CA GLY A 640 -81.22 -49.77 -13.16
C GLY A 640 -82.08 -49.69 -11.88
N VAL A 641 -82.10 -48.53 -11.21
CA VAL A 641 -82.95 -48.29 -10.04
C VAL A 641 -84.42 -48.09 -10.45
N VAL A 642 -84.69 -47.37 -11.54
CA VAL A 642 -86.05 -47.07 -12.00
C VAL A 642 -86.58 -48.19 -12.91
N ARG A 643 -87.25 -49.18 -12.33
CA ARG A 643 -87.82 -50.34 -13.06
C ARG A 643 -89.11 -50.88 -12.45
N GLN A 644 -89.90 -51.57 -13.29
CA GLN A 644 -91.09 -52.30 -12.83
C GLN A 644 -90.66 -53.34 -11.78
N ASN A 645 -91.38 -53.39 -10.65
CA ASN A 645 -91.05 -54.21 -9.47
C ASN A 645 -89.73 -53.83 -8.75
N SER A 646 -89.35 -52.56 -8.76
CA SER A 646 -88.31 -52.03 -7.87
C SER A 646 -88.92 -51.36 -6.65
N TRP A 647 -88.14 -51.26 -5.57
CA TRP A 647 -88.47 -50.45 -4.39
C TRP A 647 -88.85 -49.00 -4.74
N TYR A 648 -88.37 -48.48 -5.87
CA TYR A 648 -88.71 -47.16 -6.37
C TYR A 648 -90.13 -47.10 -6.95
N ALA A 649 -90.59 -48.15 -7.65
CA ALA A 649 -91.93 -48.21 -8.22
C ALA A 649 -93.03 -48.32 -7.14
N ASP A 650 -92.70 -48.92 -6.00
CA ASP A 650 -93.62 -49.09 -4.87
C ASP A 650 -93.70 -47.85 -3.94
N MET A 651 -92.87 -46.82 -4.17
CA MET A 651 -92.80 -45.63 -3.32
C MET A 651 -93.84 -44.56 -3.68
N SER A 652 -94.56 -44.09 -2.65
CA SER A 652 -95.46 -42.94 -2.78
C SER A 652 -94.71 -41.67 -3.17
N SER A 653 -95.39 -40.73 -3.84
CA SER A 653 -94.80 -39.44 -4.22
C SER A 653 -94.31 -38.60 -3.02
N GLY A 654 -94.88 -38.83 -1.82
CA GLY A 654 -94.44 -38.21 -0.57
C GLY A 654 -93.12 -38.78 -0.05
N ASP A 655 -93.00 -40.10 -0.04
CA ASP A 655 -91.79 -40.80 0.43
C ASP A 655 -90.59 -40.52 -0.49
N ARG A 656 -90.83 -40.41 -1.81
CA ARG A 656 -89.78 -40.03 -2.79
C ARG A 656 -89.19 -38.65 -2.50
N ARG A 657 -90.02 -37.67 -2.12
CA ARG A 657 -89.55 -36.31 -1.74
C ARG A 657 -88.78 -36.31 -0.43
N GLN A 658 -89.21 -37.08 0.57
CA GLN A 658 -88.50 -37.17 1.85
C GLN A 658 -87.13 -37.84 1.69
N GLN A 659 -87.06 -38.93 0.93
CA GLN A 659 -85.79 -39.61 0.62
C GLN A 659 -84.88 -38.71 -0.24
N LEU A 660 -85.43 -37.97 -1.20
CA LEU A 660 -84.67 -36.99 -1.97
C LEU A 660 -84.01 -35.95 -1.05
N LEU A 661 -84.76 -35.38 -0.11
CA LEU A 661 -84.22 -34.38 0.81
C LEU A 661 -83.12 -34.95 1.71
N LEU A 662 -83.27 -36.18 2.20
CA LEU A 662 -82.27 -36.83 3.05
C LEU A 662 -80.98 -37.16 2.27
N TRP A 663 -81.09 -37.81 1.11
CA TRP A 663 -79.93 -38.20 0.31
C TRP A 663 -79.26 -37.01 -0.37
N ALA A 664 -80.04 -36.09 -0.96
CA ALA A 664 -79.48 -34.88 -1.54
C ALA A 664 -78.86 -33.97 -0.48
N GLY A 665 -79.47 -33.87 0.72
CA GLY A 665 -78.90 -33.17 1.87
C GLY A 665 -77.56 -33.76 2.32
N GLY A 666 -77.49 -35.09 2.48
CA GLY A 666 -76.24 -35.77 2.87
C GLY A 666 -75.13 -35.62 1.82
N LEU A 667 -75.45 -35.77 0.53
CA LEU A 667 -74.51 -35.58 -0.56
C LEU A 667 -74.04 -34.12 -0.67
N LEU A 668 -74.94 -33.14 -0.48
CA LEU A 668 -74.58 -31.73 -0.48
C LEU A 668 -73.61 -31.39 0.65
N VAL A 669 -73.81 -31.94 1.86
CA VAL A 669 -72.88 -31.77 2.99
C VAL A 669 -71.51 -32.39 2.67
N ALA A 670 -71.48 -33.59 2.05
CA ALA A 670 -70.23 -34.24 1.65
C ALA A 670 -69.48 -33.42 0.58
N VAL A 671 -70.19 -32.85 -0.40
CA VAL A 671 -69.65 -31.93 -1.41
C VAL A 671 -69.07 -30.68 -0.73
N LEU A 672 -69.80 -30.07 0.20
CA LEU A 672 -69.35 -28.88 0.91
C LEU A 672 -68.10 -29.16 1.78
N ALA A 673 -68.09 -30.26 2.52
CA ALA A 673 -66.95 -30.67 3.35
C ALA A 673 -65.70 -30.92 2.50
N THR A 674 -65.85 -31.57 1.35
CA THR A 674 -64.74 -31.83 0.43
C THR A 674 -64.25 -30.53 -0.23
N LEU A 675 -65.13 -29.58 -0.58
CA LEU A 675 -64.73 -28.24 -1.07
C LEU A 675 -63.94 -27.45 -0.02
N VAL A 676 -64.39 -27.45 1.23
CA VAL A 676 -63.68 -26.79 2.34
C VAL A 676 -62.29 -27.41 2.52
N THR A 677 -62.19 -28.74 2.44
CA THR A 677 -60.91 -29.46 2.53
C THR A 677 -59.97 -29.09 1.38
N ILE A 678 -60.46 -29.04 0.13
CA ILE A 678 -59.67 -28.61 -1.03
C ILE A 678 -59.23 -27.16 -0.88
N ALA A 679 -60.12 -26.26 -0.46
CA ALA A 679 -59.81 -24.85 -0.27
C ALA A 679 -58.74 -24.66 0.82
N TRP A 680 -58.85 -25.39 1.93
CA TRP A 680 -57.87 -25.35 3.01
C TRP A 680 -56.49 -25.84 2.55
N LEU A 681 -56.42 -26.99 1.87
CA LEU A 681 -55.17 -27.52 1.33
C LEU A 681 -54.52 -26.56 0.32
N ARG A 682 -55.32 -25.94 -0.56
CA ARG A 682 -54.82 -24.95 -1.54
C ARG A 682 -54.29 -23.68 -0.88
N VAL A 683 -54.96 -23.16 0.15
CA VAL A 683 -54.48 -21.99 0.89
C VAL A 683 -53.20 -22.33 1.64
N GLY A 684 -53.11 -23.50 2.27
CA GLY A 684 -51.87 -23.99 2.90
C GLY A 684 -50.71 -24.11 1.91
N GLU A 685 -50.98 -24.64 0.72
CA GLU A 685 -49.98 -24.74 -0.35
C GLU A 685 -49.55 -23.37 -0.90
N ARG A 686 -50.48 -22.43 -1.07
CA ARG A 686 -50.19 -21.03 -1.46
C ARG A 686 -49.30 -20.31 -0.46
N LEU A 687 -49.60 -20.42 0.84
CA LEU A 687 -48.79 -19.79 1.88
C LEU A 687 -47.39 -20.40 1.95
N ARG A 688 -47.28 -21.73 1.79
CA ARG A 688 -45.98 -22.42 1.72
C ARG A 688 -45.15 -21.95 0.51
N LEU A 689 -45.76 -21.80 -0.66
CA LEU A 689 -45.08 -21.32 -1.87
C LEU A 689 -44.71 -19.84 -1.77
N GLY A 690 -45.59 -19.00 -1.22
CA GLY A 690 -45.30 -17.58 -0.98
C GLY A 690 -44.13 -17.37 -0.01
N GLY A 691 -44.07 -18.15 1.07
CA GLY A 691 -42.93 -18.15 2.00
C GLY A 691 -41.63 -18.64 1.35
N ALA A 692 -41.70 -19.66 0.49
CA ALA A 692 -40.54 -20.13 -0.26
C ALA A 692 -40.02 -19.09 -1.26
N ALA A 693 -40.90 -18.37 -1.96
CA ALA A 693 -40.53 -17.32 -2.91
C ALA A 693 -39.88 -16.10 -2.23
N ALA A 694 -40.41 -15.67 -1.08
CA ALA A 694 -39.81 -14.59 -0.30
C ALA A 694 -38.40 -14.95 0.19
N ARG A 695 -38.21 -16.21 0.65
CA ARG A 695 -36.90 -16.73 1.04
C ARG A 695 -35.93 -16.82 -0.13
N LEU A 696 -36.41 -17.18 -1.32
CA LEU A 696 -35.56 -17.26 -2.52
C LEU A 696 -34.99 -15.88 -2.87
N ARG A 697 -35.81 -14.82 -2.88
CA ARG A 697 -35.36 -13.45 -3.15
C ARG A 697 -34.38 -12.93 -2.11
N TRP A 698 -34.69 -13.17 -0.83
CA TRP A 698 -33.78 -12.81 0.25
C TRP A 698 -32.44 -13.53 0.11
N ALA A 699 -32.45 -14.83 -0.17
CA ALA A 699 -31.24 -15.63 -0.32
C ALA A 699 -30.42 -15.20 -1.54
N GLU A 700 -31.07 -14.83 -2.65
CA GLU A 700 -30.42 -14.28 -3.84
C GLU A 700 -29.67 -12.97 -3.53
N GLN A 701 -30.37 -12.00 -2.93
CA GLN A 701 -29.78 -10.70 -2.55
C GLN A 701 -28.66 -10.88 -1.52
N ALA A 702 -28.89 -11.70 -0.49
CA ALA A 702 -27.92 -11.97 0.56
C ALA A 702 -26.66 -12.67 0.02
N ALA A 703 -26.80 -13.66 -0.86
CA ALA A 703 -25.65 -14.35 -1.44
C ALA A 703 -24.83 -13.42 -2.35
N LEU A 704 -25.46 -12.60 -3.20
CA LEU A 704 -24.75 -11.63 -4.03
C LEU A 704 -24.04 -10.54 -3.21
N SER A 705 -24.70 -10.01 -2.18
CA SER A 705 -24.09 -9.00 -1.30
C SER A 705 -22.94 -9.56 -0.47
N CYS A 706 -23.14 -10.74 0.15
CA CYS A 706 -22.12 -11.37 0.98
C CYS A 706 -20.93 -11.84 0.14
N ALA A 707 -21.15 -12.41 -1.04
CA ALA A 707 -20.06 -12.81 -1.94
C ALA A 707 -19.23 -11.61 -2.40
N GLY A 708 -19.87 -10.49 -2.76
CA GLY A 708 -19.14 -9.26 -3.13
C GLY A 708 -18.36 -8.66 -1.95
N GLN A 709 -18.92 -8.71 -0.73
CA GLN A 709 -18.20 -8.28 0.47
C GLN A 709 -17.05 -9.22 0.84
N ALA A 710 -17.21 -10.52 0.67
CA ALA A 710 -16.18 -11.51 0.94
C ALA A 710 -14.98 -11.33 0.00
N GLU A 711 -15.22 -11.14 -1.30
CA GLU A 711 -14.15 -10.86 -2.27
C GLU A 711 -13.39 -9.57 -1.91
N ARG A 712 -14.13 -8.49 -1.62
CA ARG A 712 -13.55 -7.21 -1.16
C ARG A 712 -12.68 -7.39 0.08
N LEU A 713 -13.16 -8.12 1.08
CA LEU A 713 -12.42 -8.34 2.34
C LEU A 713 -11.20 -9.25 2.13
N GLY A 714 -11.26 -10.22 1.21
CA GLY A 714 -10.13 -11.04 0.81
C GLY A 714 -9.02 -10.22 0.17
N ILE A 715 -9.37 -9.35 -0.78
CA ILE A 715 -8.43 -8.40 -1.42
C ILE A 715 -7.83 -7.46 -0.38
N ALA A 716 -8.67 -6.85 0.47
CA ALA A 716 -8.23 -5.92 1.50
C ALA A 716 -7.32 -6.60 2.54
N HIS A 717 -7.55 -7.86 2.87
CA HIS A 717 -6.66 -8.65 3.73
C HIS A 717 -5.27 -8.83 3.08
N GLY A 718 -5.19 -9.13 1.78
CA GLY A 718 -3.91 -9.19 1.05
C GLY A 718 -3.16 -7.86 1.05
N GLN A 719 -3.86 -6.77 0.74
CA GLN A 719 -3.33 -5.41 0.77
C GLN A 719 -2.83 -5.00 2.17
N LEU A 720 -3.57 -5.39 3.21
CA LEU A 720 -3.19 -5.19 4.61
C LEU A 720 -1.91 -5.93 4.95
N VAL A 721 -1.80 -7.21 4.59
CA VAL A 721 -0.61 -8.03 4.86
C VAL A 721 0.62 -7.42 4.19
N ALA A 722 0.53 -7.01 2.93
CA ALA A 722 1.65 -6.36 2.23
C ALA A 722 2.11 -5.06 2.92
N THR A 723 1.15 -4.22 3.31
CA THR A 723 1.42 -2.95 4.03
C THR A 723 2.02 -3.22 5.41
N ALA A 724 1.44 -4.17 6.16
CA ALA A 724 1.91 -4.58 7.48
C ALA A 724 3.34 -5.13 7.42
N THR A 725 3.70 -5.91 6.41
CA THR A 725 5.07 -6.40 6.21
C THR A 725 6.06 -5.24 6.03
N ALA A 726 5.74 -4.23 5.22
CA ALA A 726 6.58 -3.04 5.09
C ALA A 726 6.76 -2.29 6.42
N LEU A 727 5.66 -2.06 7.15
CA LEU A 727 5.70 -1.40 8.47
C LEU A 727 6.49 -2.21 9.49
N ASN A 728 6.33 -3.53 9.49
CA ASN A 728 7.05 -4.44 10.40
C ASN A 728 8.56 -4.27 10.27
N ARG A 729 9.08 -4.33 9.04
CA ARG A 729 10.52 -4.15 8.77
C ARG A 729 11.02 -2.75 9.13
N LEU A 730 10.20 -1.72 8.93
CA LEU A 730 10.56 -0.36 9.28
C LEU A 730 10.61 -0.15 10.80
N VAL A 731 9.67 -0.70 11.56
CA VAL A 731 9.65 -0.58 13.03
C VAL A 731 10.79 -1.36 13.68
N TRP A 732 11.08 -2.57 13.19
CA TRP A 732 12.16 -3.40 13.73
C TRP A 732 13.56 -2.88 13.40
N LEU A 733 13.75 -2.35 12.20
CA LEU A 733 15.05 -1.95 11.67
C LEU A 733 14.92 -0.64 10.87
N PRO A 734 14.55 0.49 11.50
CA PRO A 734 14.25 1.75 10.80
C PRO A 734 15.42 2.28 9.96
N PHE A 735 16.64 1.86 10.29
CA PHE A 735 17.89 2.28 9.67
C PHE A 735 18.68 1.12 9.04
N GLY A 736 18.08 -0.07 8.98
CA GLY A 736 18.77 -1.29 8.59
C GLY A 736 19.54 -1.97 9.73
N PRO A 737 20.23 -3.08 9.43
CA PRO A 737 21.01 -3.83 10.41
C PRO A 737 22.28 -3.07 10.84
N PRO A 738 22.86 -3.41 12.01
CA PRO A 738 24.11 -2.84 12.49
C PRO A 738 25.24 -3.06 11.48
N VAL A 739 25.96 -1.99 11.16
CA VAL A 739 27.18 -2.05 10.33
C VAL A 739 28.34 -2.50 11.22
N THR A 740 29.05 -3.55 10.82
CA THR A 740 30.25 -4.00 11.52
C THR A 740 31.34 -2.92 11.47
N ALA A 741 31.91 -2.60 12.62
CA ALA A 741 32.82 -1.47 12.83
C ALA A 741 34.23 -1.63 12.21
N GLU A 742 34.45 -2.63 11.36
CA GLU A 742 35.80 -3.07 10.97
C GLU A 742 36.55 -2.10 10.03
N ASP A 743 35.88 -1.13 9.38
CA ASP A 743 36.50 -0.26 8.36
C ASP A 743 36.76 1.20 8.79
N ARG A 744 36.66 1.56 10.08
CA ARG A 744 36.84 2.98 10.52
C ARG A 744 38.16 3.27 11.24
N ARG A 745 39.27 2.69 10.79
CA ARG A 745 40.59 3.19 11.24
C ARG A 745 40.95 4.42 10.43
N ALA A 746 40.91 5.58 11.08
CA ALA A 746 41.56 6.79 10.58
C ALA A 746 43.05 6.49 10.29
N PRO A 747 43.65 7.12 9.26
CA PRO A 747 45.08 6.98 8.97
C PRO A 747 45.95 7.35 10.18
N GLU A 748 47.16 6.78 10.27
CA GLU A 748 48.12 7.12 11.34
C GLU A 748 48.45 8.62 11.31
N LEU A 749 47.94 9.37 12.28
CA LEU A 749 48.00 10.85 12.33
C LEU A 749 49.38 11.36 12.77
N GLU A 750 50.18 10.54 13.46
CA GLU A 750 51.48 10.93 14.02
C GLU A 750 52.53 11.20 12.92
N GLU A 751 52.42 10.54 11.76
CA GLU A 751 53.30 10.77 10.60
C GLU A 751 52.98 12.07 9.82
N LEU A 752 51.88 12.75 10.16
CA LEU A 752 51.43 13.98 9.48
C LEU A 752 52.06 15.26 10.06
N ALA A 753 52.60 15.22 11.28
CA ALA A 753 53.13 16.38 12.00
C ALA A 753 54.67 16.49 11.86
N GLY A 754 55.15 16.84 10.67
CA GLY A 754 56.59 17.02 10.42
C GLY A 754 57.20 18.32 10.96
N ALA A 755 56.37 19.27 11.40
CA ALA A 755 56.77 20.60 11.89
C ALA A 755 56.12 20.90 13.24
N MET A 756 56.85 21.50 14.19
CA MET A 756 56.37 21.84 15.54
C MET A 756 55.25 22.90 15.55
N SER A 757 55.17 23.68 14.47
CA SER A 757 54.07 24.62 14.20
C SER A 757 52.72 23.92 14.02
N LEU A 758 52.70 22.62 13.70
CA LEU A 758 51.51 21.76 13.67
C LEU A 758 51.56 20.71 14.77
N ARG A 759 50.47 20.60 15.55
CA ARG A 759 50.26 19.48 16.45
C ARG A 759 48.88 18.89 16.19
N ILE A 760 48.83 17.58 16.03
CA ILE A 760 47.60 16.83 15.87
C ILE A 760 47.49 15.91 17.09
N SER A 761 46.42 16.07 17.87
CA SER A 761 46.17 15.24 19.04
C SER A 761 44.88 14.45 18.85
N ARG A 762 44.94 13.15 19.11
CA ARG A 762 43.77 12.27 19.08
C ARG A 762 43.12 12.22 20.46
N PHE A 763 41.81 12.38 20.49
CA PHE A 763 41.00 12.27 21.68
C PHE A 763 40.08 11.07 21.55
N GLU A 764 39.83 10.36 22.66
CA GLU A 764 38.86 9.28 22.73
C GLU A 764 37.69 9.68 23.62
N LEU A 765 36.51 9.13 23.35
CA LEU A 765 35.35 9.31 24.21
C LEU A 765 35.51 8.42 25.45
N SER A 766 35.26 8.98 26.64
CA SER A 766 35.06 8.15 27.83
C SER A 766 33.83 7.25 27.65
N GLU A 767 33.75 6.14 28.39
CA GLU A 767 32.59 5.23 28.35
C GLU A 767 31.28 5.99 28.68
N HIS A 768 31.29 6.83 29.71
CA HIS A 768 30.15 7.68 30.07
C HIS A 768 29.80 8.72 28.99
N GLY A 769 30.82 9.34 28.38
CA GLY A 769 30.65 10.29 27.27
C GLY A 769 30.06 9.62 26.03
N ARG A 770 30.50 8.40 25.71
CA ARG A 770 29.93 7.57 24.64
C ARG A 770 28.45 7.25 24.91
N ASP A 771 28.10 6.80 26.12
CA ASP A 771 26.71 6.49 26.47
C ASP A 771 25.80 7.73 26.42
N ALA A 772 26.27 8.87 26.94
CA ALA A 772 25.55 10.14 26.87
C ALA A 772 25.35 10.62 25.42
N LEU A 773 26.38 10.45 24.58
CA LEU A 773 26.35 10.78 23.15
C LEU A 773 25.34 9.90 22.41
N LEU A 774 25.37 8.58 22.63
CA LEU A 774 24.39 7.63 22.08
C LEU A 774 22.96 8.01 22.51
N ALA A 775 22.75 8.30 23.79
CA ALA A 775 21.45 8.71 24.32
C ALA A 775 20.96 10.02 23.68
N ARG A 776 21.85 10.98 23.44
CA ARG A 776 21.49 12.25 22.79
C ARG A 776 21.16 12.07 21.32
N ILE A 777 21.96 11.32 20.56
CA ILE A 777 21.67 11.00 19.16
C ILE A 777 20.28 10.35 19.08
N ARG A 778 20.01 9.35 19.92
CA ARG A 778 18.69 8.71 19.98
C ARG A 778 17.56 9.71 20.30
N ARG A 779 17.77 10.63 21.23
CA ARG A 779 16.79 11.68 21.57
C ARG A 779 16.52 12.64 20.41
N GLU A 780 17.54 13.05 19.67
CA GLU A 780 17.36 13.97 18.54
C GLU A 780 16.68 13.30 17.34
N VAL A 781 16.93 11.99 17.16
CA VAL A 781 16.26 11.17 16.15
C VAL A 781 14.81 10.89 16.52
N ALA A 782 14.52 10.63 17.80
CA ALA A 782 13.20 10.26 18.31
C ALA A 782 12.25 11.43 18.55
N LYS A 783 12.19 12.38 17.62
CA LYS A 783 11.16 13.45 17.68
C LYS A 783 9.78 12.86 17.42
N PRO A 784 8.69 13.43 17.98
CA PRO A 784 7.34 12.92 17.72
C PRO A 784 7.09 12.80 16.22
N GLY A 785 6.75 11.58 15.78
CA GLY A 785 6.51 11.25 14.39
C GLY A 785 7.72 10.85 13.53
N TRP A 786 8.84 10.54 14.16
CA TRP A 786 10.08 10.17 13.46
C TRP A 786 9.95 8.92 12.57
N LEU A 787 9.11 7.94 12.92
CA LEU A 787 8.87 6.76 12.08
C LEU A 787 7.98 7.08 10.89
N GLN A 788 6.98 7.96 11.02
CA GLN A 788 6.23 8.44 9.84
C GLN A 788 7.13 9.20 8.87
N HIS A 789 8.06 10.02 9.38
CA HIS A 789 9.06 10.67 8.54
C HIS A 789 9.97 9.66 7.84
N GLN A 790 10.39 8.59 8.54
CA GLN A 790 11.16 7.50 7.92
C GLN A 790 10.37 6.74 6.86
N TYR A 791 9.10 6.44 7.13
CA TYR A 791 8.22 5.82 6.14
C TYR A 791 8.06 6.70 4.90
N GLY A 792 7.83 8.01 5.10
CA GLY A 792 7.78 8.99 4.01
C GLY A 792 9.07 9.02 3.20
N ALA A 793 10.23 8.99 3.84
CA ALA A 793 11.53 8.91 3.18
C ALA A 793 11.69 7.61 2.35
N ALA A 794 11.26 6.47 2.88
CA ALA A 794 11.26 5.20 2.14
C ALA A 794 10.34 5.25 0.91
N VAL A 795 9.16 5.86 1.03
CA VAL A 795 8.24 6.07 -0.09
C VAL A 795 8.83 6.99 -1.16
N GLU A 796 9.54 8.05 -0.77
CA GLU A 796 10.25 8.92 -1.71
C GLU A 796 11.35 8.17 -2.46
N LEU A 797 12.15 7.36 -1.76
CA LEU A 797 13.21 6.53 -2.35
C LEU A 797 12.66 5.44 -3.27
N PHE A 798 11.44 4.96 -3.03
CA PHE A 798 10.75 4.00 -3.89
C PHE A 798 10.11 4.65 -5.14
N ARG A 799 9.93 5.97 -5.18
CA ARG A 799 9.24 6.68 -6.27
C ARG A 799 9.83 6.43 -7.67
N PRO A 800 11.16 6.33 -7.88
CA PRO A 800 11.74 5.96 -9.18
C PRO A 800 11.34 4.56 -9.64
N GLU A 801 11.25 3.60 -8.73
CA GLU A 801 10.79 2.24 -9.05
C GLU A 801 9.30 2.24 -9.40
N LEU A 802 8.48 3.01 -8.67
CA LEU A 802 7.07 3.20 -9.00
C LEU A 802 6.87 3.84 -10.38
N ALA A 803 7.72 4.82 -10.74
CA ALA A 803 7.75 5.45 -12.06
C ALA A 803 8.06 4.44 -13.16
N HIS A 804 9.10 3.62 -12.96
CA HIS A 804 9.47 2.56 -13.88
C HIS A 804 8.34 1.55 -14.09
N ARG A 805 7.71 1.08 -13.02
CA ARG A 805 6.63 0.09 -13.07
C ARG A 805 5.34 0.62 -13.70
N THR A 806 5.02 1.90 -13.50
CA THR A 806 3.79 2.51 -14.02
C THR A 806 3.97 3.17 -15.39
N GLY A 807 5.21 3.28 -15.88
CA GLY A 807 5.53 3.97 -17.14
C GLY A 807 5.24 5.47 -17.11
N ARG A 808 5.32 6.10 -15.93
CA ARG A 808 5.00 7.51 -15.69
C ARG A 808 6.23 8.27 -15.19
N ASP A 809 6.25 9.59 -15.40
CA ASP A 809 7.34 10.44 -14.90
C ASP A 809 7.28 10.59 -13.37
N VAL A 810 8.45 10.63 -12.73
CA VAL A 810 8.60 10.71 -11.26
C VAL A 810 7.83 11.90 -10.66
N GLU A 811 7.84 13.05 -11.33
CA GLU A 811 7.14 14.27 -10.89
C GLU A 811 5.62 14.09 -10.84
N THR A 812 5.07 13.34 -11.78
CA THR A 812 3.62 13.07 -11.84
C THR A 812 3.15 12.10 -10.74
N LEU A 813 4.08 11.42 -10.06
CA LEU A 813 3.82 10.44 -9.01
C LEU A 813 4.04 10.98 -7.60
N ALA A 814 4.33 12.27 -7.43
CA ALA A 814 4.64 12.86 -6.12
C ALA A 814 3.55 12.63 -5.05
N HIS A 815 2.28 12.54 -5.47
CA HIS A 815 1.10 12.35 -4.61
C HIS A 815 0.66 10.89 -4.48
N LEU A 816 1.29 9.96 -5.21
CA LEU A 816 0.97 8.54 -5.17
C LEU A 816 1.83 7.85 -4.12
N HIS A 817 1.17 7.12 -3.23
CA HIS A 817 1.79 6.38 -2.16
C HIS A 817 1.49 4.87 -2.32
N PRO A 818 2.44 3.97 -2.04
CA PRO A 818 2.28 2.53 -2.24
C PRO A 818 1.13 1.93 -1.44
N GLU A 819 0.89 2.36 -0.19
CA GLU A 819 -0.23 1.90 0.64
C GLU A 819 -1.60 2.31 0.10
N ARG A 820 -1.65 3.22 -0.90
CA ARG A 820 -2.89 3.64 -1.56
C ARG A 820 -3.13 2.94 -2.89
N ASP A 821 -2.23 2.04 -3.27
CA ASP A 821 -2.35 1.24 -4.49
C ASP A 821 -3.50 0.22 -4.34
N PRO A 822 -4.52 0.26 -5.23
CA PRO A 822 -5.63 -0.70 -5.22
C PRO A 822 -5.29 -2.02 -5.92
N SER A 823 -4.11 -2.15 -6.54
CA SER A 823 -3.72 -3.37 -7.26
C SER A 823 -3.76 -4.61 -6.36
N ILE A 824 -4.16 -5.74 -6.95
CA ILE A 824 -4.33 -7.03 -6.27
C ILE A 824 -3.12 -7.89 -6.64
N GLU A 825 -2.57 -8.60 -5.66
CA GLU A 825 -1.59 -9.65 -5.97
C GLU A 825 -2.28 -10.80 -6.72
N PRO A 826 -1.67 -11.35 -7.79
CA PRO A 826 -2.12 -12.63 -8.32
C PRO A 826 -1.97 -13.69 -7.22
N SER A 827 -2.98 -14.57 -7.06
CA SER A 827 -2.85 -15.69 -6.12
C SER A 827 -1.69 -16.60 -6.55
N GLU A 828 -1.02 -17.26 -5.60
CA GLU A 828 0.09 -18.20 -5.90
C GLU A 828 -0.35 -19.34 -6.85
N ASP A 829 -1.66 -19.62 -6.90
CA ASP A 829 -2.29 -20.64 -7.75
C ASP A 829 -2.64 -20.17 -9.18
N ALA A 830 -2.45 -18.88 -9.51
CA ALA A 830 -2.77 -18.35 -10.83
C ALA A 830 -1.63 -18.64 -11.84
N PRO A 831 -1.91 -19.34 -12.96
CA PRO A 831 -0.90 -19.61 -13.98
C PRO A 831 -0.52 -18.33 -14.73
N GLY A 832 0.65 -17.80 -14.37
CA GLY A 832 1.20 -16.54 -14.89
C GLY A 832 1.37 -15.54 -13.76
N HIS A 833 2.61 -15.30 -13.34
CA HIS A 833 2.91 -14.30 -12.32
C HIS A 833 2.57 -12.92 -12.92
N GLY A 834 1.38 -12.40 -12.59
CA GLY A 834 1.05 -11.00 -12.84
C GLY A 834 2.07 -10.07 -12.17
N PRO A 835 2.14 -8.80 -12.59
CA PRO A 835 3.07 -7.84 -11.99
C PRO A 835 2.82 -7.71 -10.48
N GLU A 836 3.90 -7.78 -9.71
CA GLU A 836 3.91 -7.58 -8.26
C GLU A 836 3.28 -6.23 -7.87
N SER A 837 2.37 -6.22 -6.90
CA SER A 837 1.73 -4.99 -6.40
C SER A 837 2.77 -3.99 -5.85
N SER A 838 2.49 -2.69 -5.92
CA SER A 838 3.44 -1.67 -5.42
C SER A 838 3.66 -1.78 -3.91
N ARG A 839 2.66 -2.26 -3.16
CA ARG A 839 2.76 -2.53 -1.72
C ARG A 839 3.79 -3.61 -1.42
N TRP A 840 3.75 -4.71 -2.18
CA TRP A 840 4.66 -5.83 -1.98
C TRP A 840 6.07 -5.50 -2.44
N ALA A 841 6.20 -4.77 -3.55
CA ALA A 841 7.46 -4.27 -4.04
C ALA A 841 8.21 -3.44 -2.99
N LEU A 842 7.51 -2.48 -2.37
CA LEU A 842 8.08 -1.66 -1.29
C LEU A 842 8.50 -2.55 -0.11
N ALA A 843 7.61 -3.45 0.32
CA ALA A 843 7.89 -4.36 1.45
C ALA A 843 9.14 -5.22 1.19
N ARG A 844 9.28 -5.78 -0.02
CA ARG A 844 10.41 -6.57 -0.44
C ARG A 844 11.72 -5.77 -0.47
N MET A 845 11.73 -4.60 -1.12
CA MET A 845 12.92 -3.74 -1.19
C MET A 845 13.39 -3.24 0.19
N LEU A 846 12.45 -2.99 1.11
CA LEU A 846 12.78 -2.68 2.51
C LEU A 846 13.46 -3.87 3.23
N HIS A 847 12.99 -5.10 3.01
CA HIS A 847 13.60 -6.29 3.61
C HIS A 847 14.96 -6.62 2.98
N GLU A 848 15.12 -6.37 1.68
CA GLU A 848 16.38 -6.51 0.95
C GLU A 848 17.41 -5.43 1.33
N GLY A 849 17.01 -4.41 2.10
CA GLY A 849 17.90 -3.34 2.57
C GLY A 849 18.28 -2.33 1.49
N THR A 850 17.53 -2.26 0.37
CA THR A 850 17.82 -1.35 -0.76
C THR A 850 17.89 0.11 -0.33
N PHE A 851 17.12 0.50 0.69
CA PHE A 851 17.02 1.88 1.17
C PHE A 851 17.85 2.17 2.42
N ASP A 852 18.44 1.15 3.08
CA ASP A 852 19.03 1.27 4.41
C ASP A 852 20.14 2.33 4.48
N ARG A 853 20.99 2.41 3.45
CA ARG A 853 22.08 3.40 3.37
C ARG A 853 21.53 4.83 3.28
N ALA A 854 20.60 5.07 2.36
CA ALA A 854 20.06 6.40 2.11
C ALA A 854 19.21 6.91 3.30
N LEU A 855 18.48 6.01 3.98
CA LEU A 855 17.74 6.34 5.20
C LEU A 855 18.68 6.72 6.36
N ARG A 856 19.84 6.04 6.48
CA ARG A 856 20.89 6.36 7.46
C ARG A 856 21.56 7.70 7.19
N GLU A 857 22.00 7.94 5.95
CA GLU A 857 22.67 9.18 5.56
C GLU A 857 21.79 10.41 5.87
N ARG A 858 20.50 10.36 5.53
CA ARG A 858 19.53 11.44 5.84
C ARG A 858 19.45 11.79 7.32
N VAL A 859 19.55 10.80 8.21
CA VAL A 859 19.47 11.04 9.66
C VAL A 859 20.81 11.41 10.27
N SER A 860 21.90 10.90 9.72
CA SER A 860 23.25 11.29 10.13
C SER A 860 23.46 12.79 9.99
N ASP A 861 23.01 13.39 8.87
CA ASP A 861 23.13 14.84 8.65
C ASP A 861 22.39 15.67 9.70
N VAL A 862 21.21 15.20 10.16
CA VAL A 862 20.41 15.87 11.19
C VAL A 862 21.04 15.72 12.57
N ALA A 863 21.56 14.52 12.88
CA ALA A 863 22.19 14.22 14.16
C ALA A 863 23.51 14.98 14.34
N SER A 864 24.38 15.01 13.31
CA SER A 864 25.69 15.65 13.40
C SER A 864 25.56 17.14 13.75
N GLY A 865 24.65 17.89 13.12
CA GLY A 865 24.49 19.33 13.34
C GLY A 865 24.05 19.75 14.76
N GLN A 866 23.42 18.87 15.55
CA GLN A 866 22.84 19.20 16.86
C GLN A 866 23.61 18.61 18.05
N VAL A 867 24.53 17.68 17.81
CA VAL A 867 25.14 16.82 18.85
C VAL A 867 26.56 17.27 19.26
N PHE A 868 27.16 18.23 18.56
CA PHE A 868 28.54 18.68 18.81
C PHE A 868 28.82 19.23 20.23
N GLY A 869 27.82 19.80 20.91
CA GLY A 869 28.01 20.42 22.22
C GLY A 869 28.39 19.44 23.34
N LEU A 870 27.86 18.22 23.31
CA LEU A 870 28.10 17.21 24.37
C LEU A 870 29.39 16.41 24.15
N TYR A 871 29.86 16.34 22.90
CA TYR A 871 31.03 15.56 22.54
C TYR A 871 32.30 16.01 23.31
N PHE A 872 32.33 17.27 23.70
CA PHE A 872 33.45 17.90 24.40
C PHE A 872 33.07 18.42 25.80
N GLU A 873 31.88 18.05 26.31
CA GLU A 873 31.50 18.36 27.68
C GLU A 873 32.36 17.55 28.67
N ARG A 874 32.83 18.26 29.70
CA ARG A 874 33.86 17.81 30.63
C ARG A 874 33.26 17.01 31.79
N ASP A 875 33.79 15.83 32.07
CA ASP A 875 33.59 15.20 33.38
C ASP A 875 34.71 15.64 34.34
N ASP A 876 34.40 16.60 35.21
CA ASP A 876 35.33 17.15 36.20
C ASP A 876 35.74 16.17 37.32
N ARG A 877 35.24 14.91 37.29
CA ARG A 877 35.35 13.96 38.40
C ARG A 877 36.55 13.02 38.38
N GLN A 878 37.32 12.93 37.30
CA GLN A 878 38.52 12.10 37.21
C GLN A 878 39.82 12.94 37.21
N ARG A 879 40.09 13.61 38.33
CA ARG A 879 41.47 14.02 38.70
C ARG A 879 42.03 13.00 39.69
N GLY A 880 42.64 11.95 39.17
CA GLY A 880 43.25 10.90 39.98
C GLY A 880 44.02 9.89 39.15
N GLY A 881 45.13 10.33 38.53
CA GLY A 881 46.06 9.47 37.80
C GLY A 881 47.21 10.30 37.25
N ASP A 882 48.45 9.87 37.50
CA ASP A 882 49.69 10.66 37.43
C ASP A 882 50.26 10.87 36.01
N GLU A 883 49.41 10.91 34.98
CA GLU A 883 49.77 11.35 33.63
C GLU A 883 48.83 12.49 33.24
N ALA A 884 49.39 13.69 33.05
CA ALA A 884 48.63 14.88 32.67
C ALA A 884 48.03 14.70 31.27
N LEU A 885 46.83 14.12 31.20
CA LEU A 885 46.02 14.08 29.99
C LEU A 885 45.73 15.53 29.56
N GLU A 886 46.41 15.96 28.49
CA GLU A 886 46.22 17.28 27.88
C GLU A 886 44.77 17.44 27.44
N THR A 887 44.09 18.46 27.93
CA THR A 887 42.71 18.77 27.52
C THR A 887 42.67 19.49 26.17
N ILE A 888 41.55 19.41 25.44
CA ILE A 888 41.38 20.17 24.18
C ILE A 888 41.55 21.68 24.38
N GLN A 889 41.09 22.20 25.52
CA GLN A 889 41.31 23.59 25.92
C GLN A 889 42.80 23.91 26.11
N GLU A 890 43.57 23.00 26.72
CA GLU A 890 45.01 23.17 26.91
C GLU A 890 45.76 23.11 25.57
N LEU A 891 45.37 22.20 24.68
CA LEU A 891 45.92 22.09 23.32
C LEU A 891 45.71 23.39 22.53
N GLY A 892 44.48 23.91 22.47
CA GLY A 892 44.21 25.21 21.84
C GLY A 892 44.89 26.36 22.59
N GLY A 893 44.97 26.25 23.91
CA GLY A 893 45.62 27.21 24.79
C GLY A 893 47.11 27.42 24.50
N GLU A 894 47.81 26.42 23.96
CA GLU A 894 49.21 26.56 23.54
C GLU A 894 49.43 27.70 22.54
N LEU A 895 48.44 27.93 21.66
CA LEU A 895 48.52 28.98 20.64
C LEU A 895 48.41 30.38 21.21
N VAL A 896 47.87 30.56 22.41
CA VAL A 896 47.63 31.87 23.01
C VAL A 896 48.49 32.13 24.26
N ARG A 897 49.41 31.21 24.59
CA ARG A 897 50.40 31.39 25.66
C ARG A 897 51.55 32.30 25.20
N GLY A 898 52.08 33.08 26.15
CA GLY A 898 53.17 34.02 25.91
C GLY A 898 52.71 35.42 25.46
N ARG A 899 53.68 36.32 25.23
CA ARG A 899 53.44 37.63 24.61
C ARG A 899 53.73 37.55 23.13
N ALA A 900 52.92 38.23 22.31
CA ALA A 900 53.19 38.39 20.89
C ALA A 900 54.61 38.94 20.71
N PRO A 901 55.52 38.20 20.04
CA PRO A 901 56.88 38.65 19.85
C PRO A 901 56.92 39.89 18.94
N GLN A 902 58.06 40.56 18.93
CA GLN A 902 58.36 41.63 17.98
C GLN A 902 59.36 41.09 16.96
N LEU A 903 59.31 41.61 15.73
CA LEU A 903 60.37 41.34 14.75
C LEU A 903 61.73 41.80 15.34
N PRO A 904 62.75 40.94 15.36
CA PRO A 904 64.11 41.32 15.74
C PRO A 904 64.58 42.61 15.05
N ALA A 905 65.22 43.50 15.82
CA ALA A 905 65.73 44.77 15.30
C ALA A 905 66.73 44.60 14.13
N SER A 906 67.39 43.43 14.01
CA SER A 906 68.27 43.08 12.89
C SER A 906 67.56 43.10 11.53
N PHE A 907 66.26 42.79 11.48
CA PHE A 907 65.46 42.82 10.25
C PHE A 907 65.20 44.23 9.73
N PHE A 908 65.35 45.24 10.57
CA PHE A 908 65.13 46.64 10.21
C PHE A 908 66.43 47.38 9.84
N ARG A 909 67.53 46.67 9.57
CA ARG A 909 68.86 47.25 9.27
C ARG A 909 68.89 48.31 8.15
N ARG A 910 67.87 48.36 7.27
CA ARG A 910 67.71 49.37 6.21
C ARG A 910 66.61 50.40 6.47
N MET A 911 65.78 50.21 7.50
CA MET A 911 64.82 51.23 7.93
C MET A 911 65.53 52.26 8.83
N PRO A 912 65.14 53.55 8.81
CA PRO A 912 65.53 54.48 9.87
C PRO A 912 65.17 53.83 11.23
N LEU A 913 66.16 53.73 12.12
CA LEU A 913 66.06 53.02 13.40
C LEU A 913 64.68 53.23 14.03
N PRO A 914 63.88 52.17 14.23
CA PRO A 914 62.55 52.33 14.79
C PRO A 914 62.69 52.93 16.19
N VAL A 915 61.90 53.96 16.48
CA VAL A 915 61.56 54.32 17.86
C VAL A 915 61.01 53.03 18.50
N ALA A 916 61.27 52.79 19.79
CA ALA A 916 61.05 51.51 20.49
C ALA A 916 59.61 50.89 20.42
N ASP A 917 58.69 51.46 19.64
CA ASP A 917 57.30 51.07 19.45
C ASP A 917 56.82 51.19 17.96
N ASP A 918 57.67 50.92 16.97
CA ASP A 918 57.21 50.93 15.56
C ASP A 918 56.11 49.86 15.34
N PRO A 919 54.90 50.27 14.93
CA PRO A 919 53.78 49.35 14.73
C PRO A 919 54.03 48.31 13.62
N ARG A 920 54.98 48.54 12.70
CA ARG A 920 55.40 47.57 11.68
C ARG A 920 56.21 46.41 12.23
N ALA A 921 56.86 46.58 13.38
CA ALA A 921 57.62 45.54 14.07
C ALA A 921 56.78 44.67 15.00
N ARG A 922 55.51 45.03 15.20
CA ARG A 922 54.57 44.30 16.06
C ARG A 922 53.73 43.33 15.23
N PHE A 923 53.65 42.09 15.70
CA PHE A 923 52.69 41.13 15.15
C PHE A 923 51.29 41.42 15.70
N CYS A 924 50.30 41.35 14.80
CA CYS A 924 48.88 41.37 15.10
C CYS A 924 48.37 39.93 15.04
N PRO A 925 48.27 39.23 16.19
CA PRO A 925 47.84 37.85 16.22
C PRO A 925 46.35 37.70 15.91
N ARG A 926 46.04 36.75 15.03
CA ARG A 926 44.67 36.36 14.67
C ARG A 926 44.50 34.89 14.95
N VAL A 927 43.43 34.53 15.65
CA VAL A 927 43.18 33.15 16.07
C VAL A 927 41.80 32.73 15.58
N TRP A 928 41.71 31.59 14.91
CA TRP A 928 40.46 30.92 14.60
C TRP A 928 40.18 29.89 15.70
N TRP A 929 39.08 30.06 16.40
CA TRP A 929 38.71 29.32 17.60
C TRP A 929 37.28 28.78 17.50
N PRO A 930 37.03 27.50 17.83
CA PRO A 930 35.71 26.89 17.75
C PRO A 930 34.86 27.26 18.98
N SER A 931 34.45 28.53 19.11
CA SER A 931 33.85 29.05 20.35
C SER A 931 32.46 28.51 20.66
N LYS A 932 31.75 27.96 19.66
CA LYS A 932 30.49 27.19 19.85
C LYS A 932 30.66 25.97 20.77
N VAL A 933 31.87 25.43 20.88
CA VAL A 933 32.13 24.16 21.57
C VAL A 933 33.16 24.33 22.69
N VAL A 934 34.20 25.11 22.43
CA VAL A 934 35.32 25.32 23.35
C VAL A 934 35.35 26.80 23.73
N PRO A 935 35.19 27.19 25.01
CA PRO A 935 35.19 28.59 25.41
C PRO A 935 36.44 29.32 24.91
N ALA A 936 36.21 30.44 24.20
CA ALA A 936 37.30 31.27 23.74
C ALA A 936 38.11 31.83 24.93
N PRO A 937 39.45 31.92 24.83
CA PRO A 937 40.28 32.47 25.88
C PRO A 937 39.89 33.92 26.20
N GLN A 938 39.60 34.22 27.47
CA GLN A 938 39.20 35.55 27.92
C GLN A 938 40.43 36.43 28.26
N GLY A 939 40.34 37.72 27.98
CA GLY A 939 41.32 38.71 28.47
C GLY A 939 42.66 38.74 27.73
N LEU A 940 42.70 38.31 26.46
CA LEU A 940 43.89 38.47 25.60
C LEU A 940 43.89 39.88 24.96
N PRO A 941 44.73 40.83 25.42
CA PRO A 941 44.86 42.12 24.73
C PRO A 941 45.49 41.91 23.35
N ASP A 942 44.99 42.65 22.35
CA ASP A 942 45.53 42.72 20.98
C ASP A 942 45.49 41.41 20.15
N VAL A 943 44.64 40.44 20.48
CA VAL A 943 44.38 39.23 19.67
C VAL A 943 42.98 39.28 19.04
N ALA A 944 42.91 39.18 17.71
CA ALA A 944 41.63 39.06 17.01
C ALA A 944 41.18 37.59 16.99
N VAL A 945 40.04 37.29 17.61
CA VAL A 945 39.46 35.93 17.64
C VAL A 945 38.35 35.83 16.59
N HIS A 946 38.51 34.90 15.66
CA HIS A 946 37.57 34.53 14.62
C HIS A 946 36.92 33.19 14.98
N GLU A 947 35.65 33.01 14.62
CA GLU A 947 34.96 31.73 14.86
C GLU A 947 35.43 30.68 13.83
N SER A 948 35.81 29.48 14.30
CA SER A 948 35.88 28.27 13.47
C SER A 948 34.72 27.33 13.78
N GLU A 949 34.35 26.47 12.83
CA GLU A 949 33.28 25.50 13.01
C GLU A 949 33.85 24.08 13.26
N PRO A 950 33.27 23.30 14.19
CA PRO A 950 33.55 21.87 14.25
C PRO A 950 33.11 21.18 12.96
N VAL A 951 33.92 20.24 12.45
CA VAL A 951 33.62 19.52 11.20
C VAL A 951 33.59 18.01 11.44
N ASP A 952 32.46 17.38 11.12
CA ASP A 952 32.37 15.93 11.02
C ASP A 952 32.98 15.46 9.70
N ALA A 953 34.14 14.80 9.77
CA ALA A 953 34.85 14.28 8.61
C ALA A 953 34.47 12.82 8.28
N GLY A 954 33.36 12.31 8.85
CA GLY A 954 32.88 10.96 8.68
C GLY A 954 33.83 9.96 9.34
N ALA A 955 34.35 9.00 8.58
CA ALA A 955 35.26 7.97 9.11
C ALA A 955 36.56 8.52 9.74
N ALA A 956 37.00 9.71 9.32
CA ALA A 956 38.19 10.37 9.88
C ALA A 956 37.94 10.96 11.29
N GLY A 957 36.67 11.05 11.71
CA GLY A 957 36.31 11.55 13.02
C GLY A 957 35.86 13.01 13.04
N LEU A 958 35.63 13.51 14.25
CA LEU A 958 35.29 14.91 14.49
C LEU A 958 36.56 15.75 14.57
N ILE A 959 36.64 16.83 13.78
CA ILE A 959 37.82 17.69 13.66
C ILE A 959 37.52 19.06 14.29
N LEU A 960 38.40 19.50 15.18
CA LEU A 960 38.48 20.87 15.69
C LEU A 960 39.85 21.45 15.33
N ALA A 961 39.87 22.50 14.51
CA ALA A 961 41.08 23.24 14.20
C ALA A 961 41.14 24.54 15.02
N PHE A 962 42.22 24.69 15.78
CA PHE A 962 42.66 25.96 16.35
C PHE A 962 43.82 26.45 15.50
N VAL A 963 43.69 27.64 14.94
CA VAL A 963 44.69 28.17 14.00
C VAL A 963 45.08 29.56 14.46
N ARG A 964 46.38 29.86 14.47
CA ARG A 964 46.91 31.20 14.75
C ARG A 964 47.75 31.67 13.57
N SER A 965 47.45 32.87 13.09
CA SER A 965 48.21 33.58 12.06
C SER A 965 48.57 34.96 12.58
N ASP A 966 49.85 35.24 12.65
CA ASP A 966 50.37 36.50 13.19
C ASP A 966 50.96 37.31 12.06
N TRP A 967 50.40 38.50 11.80
CA TRP A 967 50.83 39.35 10.68
C TRP A 967 51.45 40.65 11.17
N THR A 968 52.45 41.14 10.45
CA THR A 968 52.95 42.50 10.62
C THR A 968 52.14 43.49 9.80
N MET A 969 52.26 44.80 10.10
CA MET A 969 51.71 45.81 9.19
C MET A 969 52.46 45.78 7.85
N PRO A 970 51.80 46.09 6.72
CA PRO A 970 52.47 46.11 5.42
C PRO A 970 53.61 47.14 5.37
N PHE A 971 54.75 46.75 4.80
CA PHE A 971 55.89 47.63 4.53
C PHE A 971 56.48 47.36 3.13
N ALA A 972 57.48 48.14 2.71
CA ALA A 972 58.02 48.05 1.36
C ALA A 972 58.87 46.79 1.22
N SER A 973 58.76 46.07 0.09
CA SER A 973 59.60 44.91 -0.18
C SER A 973 61.10 45.23 -0.16
N SER A 974 61.47 46.48 -0.46
CA SER A 974 62.84 47.02 -0.38
C SER A 974 63.37 47.19 1.04
N ASP A 975 62.49 47.35 2.02
CA ASP A 975 62.85 47.59 3.42
C ASP A 975 63.28 46.30 4.13
N LEU A 976 62.88 45.16 3.59
CA LEU A 976 63.41 43.88 4.02
C LEU A 976 64.89 43.78 3.61
N PRO A 977 65.73 43.02 4.34
CA PRO A 977 67.09 42.68 3.91
C PRO A 977 67.11 41.76 2.68
N LEU A 978 66.07 41.79 1.84
CA LEU A 978 65.81 40.82 0.79
C LEU A 978 66.21 41.31 -0.61
N SER A 979 66.56 42.58 -0.84
CA SER A 979 67.03 43.04 -2.16
C SER A 979 68.50 43.46 -2.17
N GLU A 980 69.28 43.04 -3.16
CA GLU A 980 70.49 43.77 -3.57
C GLU A 980 70.12 44.62 -4.78
N PHE A 981 69.97 45.94 -4.59
CA PHE A 981 70.13 46.85 -5.71
C PHE A 981 71.63 47.17 -5.83
N PRO A 982 72.28 46.96 -7.00
CA PRO A 982 73.51 47.67 -7.28
C PRO A 982 73.16 49.17 -7.30
N ALA A 983 73.88 49.97 -6.52
CA ALA A 983 73.74 51.42 -6.57
C ALA A 983 73.81 51.89 -8.03
N PRO A 984 72.97 52.84 -8.48
CA PRO A 984 73.05 53.34 -9.85
C PRO A 984 74.45 53.90 -10.05
N ALA A 985 75.17 53.36 -11.05
CA ALA A 985 76.47 53.88 -11.44
C ALA A 985 76.30 55.35 -11.81
N VAL A 986 76.87 56.23 -10.98
CA VAL A 986 77.04 57.64 -11.32
C VAL A 986 77.94 57.68 -12.54
N ALA A 987 77.32 57.89 -13.72
CA ALA A 987 78.04 58.20 -14.93
C ALA A 987 78.80 59.51 -14.73
N THR A 988 80.10 59.42 -14.45
CA THR A 988 81.02 60.54 -14.58
C THR A 988 81.16 60.85 -16.07
N ASN A 989 80.29 61.72 -16.57
CA ASN A 989 80.40 62.28 -17.91
C ASN A 989 81.68 63.12 -18.01
N GLY A 990 82.68 62.58 -18.69
CA GLY A 990 83.79 63.33 -19.24
C GLY A 990 83.31 64.28 -20.35
N HIS A 991 83.88 65.48 -20.34
CA HIS A 991 83.67 66.57 -21.29
C HIS A 991 83.67 66.20 -22.77
N ALA A 992 82.80 66.89 -23.53
CA ALA A 992 83.22 67.65 -24.71
C ALA A 992 82.19 68.77 -25.00
N PRO A 993 82.63 69.90 -25.61
CA PRO A 993 82.04 71.23 -25.46
C PRO A 993 81.02 71.53 -26.55
N PHE A 994 80.11 72.48 -26.33
CA PHE A 994 79.67 73.39 -27.40
C PHE A 994 79.08 74.69 -26.83
N ASP A 995 79.42 75.75 -27.54
CA ASP A 995 79.30 77.17 -27.28
C ASP A 995 77.88 77.76 -27.29
N GLU A 996 77.82 78.92 -26.62
CA GLU A 996 77.14 80.18 -26.98
C GLU A 996 75.63 80.22 -27.28
N HIS A 997 74.97 81.11 -26.49
CA HIS A 997 73.97 82.10 -26.91
C HIS A 997 72.57 81.54 -27.32
N VAL A 998 71.43 81.91 -26.73
CA VAL A 998 70.90 83.25 -26.40
C VAL A 998 69.66 83.09 -25.50
N MET A 999 69.56 84.01 -24.52
CA MET A 999 68.44 84.47 -23.67
C MET A 999 67.82 83.55 -22.60
#